data_AF-A0A963ZUZ9-F1
#
_entry.id   AF-A0A963ZUZ9-F1
#
_cell.length_a   1.000
_cell.length_b   1.000
_cell.length_c   1.000
_cell.angle_alpha   90.00
_cell.angle_beta   90.00
_cell.angle_gamma   90.00
#
_symmetry.space_group_name_H-M   'P 1'
#
loop_
_entity.id
_entity.type
_entity.pdbx_description
1 polymer ?
#
loop_
_entity_poly.entity_id
_entity_poly.type
_entity_poly.pdbx_seq_one_letter_code
_entity_poly.pdbx_strand_id
1 'polypeptide(L)'
;MRSCILILMLAMLAACQKSGKDPLYQSDAFTLYPDRVVQGDNEAVAVSPNEIRSNYKSPASASFSRLVTFKFSINEKDNESPPGQDHWVLIGDEHESPVVLFGAQPDPKPATPTGFLPPNYNYTFRVDLTPVIRQFDEKGYYEAYDGSRVAKADFKGFYIAGGSEPLTWDFVNLENHGLKLKDSGKDNIYTITVRLNPYDPDENQDKTWKLAANLGHKPMYRSDQPIVDALFNLSLEEAVKNIEPDSTFRTGAKWGGVWTRDISYSILLAFAYHEPEVARISLMKKVKRDRIIQDTGSGGAWPVSSDRTTWALAAWEIYKVTGDTDWLKKAYAIIKNTLDDDYQTLLSTRTGMYTGESSFLDWREQTYPKWMNNADIFVSENLGTNAVHYQAHVILAEMAKILGQPYQVYEARAENIKNGINQYLWMDPKGFYGQYLYGRPNLSLSPRAEALGESLAVLFDIAGDIQSTSIFQNMPVTPFGVPCIYPQIPGIPPYHNNAVWPFVQSYWNLAAAKTGNEEALNFGLAALYRAGGLFLTNYENFVAETGDYKGTEINSDRMLWSMAGNLAMVHRVFMGMSFEPDGIQFQPVIPKTYPGTKTLTNFKYRAATLDITVNGTGNRIQTINLDGKPLANAFLPADVTGRHAIEIVMAGNDFGGEGINLQPVRFSLPNPQTRENGQDIRWEPLKGAEYYLVYRDGEVMGKTNDAHYEVTSPSATEYKISAVDSSGVESFTSEPVIMMPSSALRVIEVEGFAARSGLPYSDYSGKGFVEISNDRNKSVAIRFSVDESDYYQLDFRYSNGSGPWNTDNKCAIRSLYLNDVYAGVLVFPQRGQDEWSDWGFSNSYTFKLDKGRHTVRLVLEPWNTNMNVDVNTAMLDYLRIIKH
;
A
#
# COMPACT_ATOMS: atom_id res chain seq x y z
N MET A 1 -33.78 38.49 55.09
CA MET A 1 -33.96 38.66 53.63
C MET A 1 -32.66 39.02 52.88
N ARG A 2 -31.46 38.73 53.41
CA ARG A 2 -30.17 38.93 52.71
C ARG A 2 -29.33 37.65 52.55
N SER A 3 -29.73 36.53 53.15
CA SER A 3 -28.98 35.25 53.04
C SER A 3 -29.56 34.27 52.01
N CYS A 4 -30.79 34.47 51.52
CA CYS A 4 -31.37 33.61 50.47
C CYS A 4 -31.02 34.05 49.04
N ILE A 5 -30.50 35.27 48.85
CA ILE A 5 -30.13 35.79 47.52
C ILE A 5 -28.70 35.37 47.14
N LEU A 6 -27.83 35.06 48.10
CA LEU A 6 -26.44 34.67 47.84
C LEU A 6 -26.31 33.19 47.42
N ILE A 7 -27.21 32.32 47.89
CA ILE A 7 -27.19 30.88 47.56
C ILE A 7 -27.79 30.62 46.16
N LEU A 8 -28.73 31.46 45.69
CA LEU A 8 -29.19 31.39 44.30
C LEU A 8 -28.20 31.97 43.28
N MET A 9 -27.34 32.92 43.69
CA MET A 9 -26.30 33.47 42.79
C MET A 9 -25.07 32.56 42.66
N LEU A 10 -24.72 31.76 43.67
CA LEU A 10 -23.64 30.76 43.55
C LEU A 10 -24.05 29.49 42.79
N ALA A 11 -25.35 29.16 42.75
CA ALA A 11 -25.86 28.07 41.90
C ALA A 11 -26.00 28.46 40.41
N MET A 12 -26.03 29.76 40.08
CA MET A 12 -26.05 30.24 38.69
C MET A 12 -24.67 30.48 38.08
N LEU A 13 -23.59 30.44 38.87
CA LEU A 13 -22.21 30.61 38.38
C LEU A 13 -21.46 29.27 38.16
N ALA A 14 -22.07 28.14 38.52
CA ALA A 14 -21.62 26.80 38.12
C ALA A 14 -22.34 26.28 36.85
N ALA A 15 -23.20 27.11 36.26
CA ALA A 15 -23.91 26.84 35.00
C ALA A 15 -23.37 27.72 33.85
N CYS A 16 -22.06 28.01 33.85
CA CYS A 16 -21.36 28.43 32.63
C CYS A 16 -21.31 27.23 31.67
N GLN A 17 -22.40 27.09 30.91
CA GLN A 17 -22.53 26.45 29.60
C GLN A 17 -21.36 25.54 29.16
N LYS A 18 -21.37 24.28 29.60
CA LYS A 18 -21.14 23.21 28.62
C LYS A 18 -22.37 23.22 27.72
N SER A 19 -22.35 23.97 26.61
CA SER A 19 -23.37 23.83 25.59
C SER A 19 -23.25 22.43 25.00
N GLY A 20 -23.98 21.46 25.57
CA GLY A 20 -24.08 20.12 25.02
C GLY A 20 -24.83 20.20 23.70
N LYS A 21 -24.15 20.58 22.61
CA LYS A 21 -24.61 20.27 21.26
C LYS A 21 -24.63 18.75 21.12
N ASP A 22 -25.64 18.22 20.43
CA ASP A 22 -25.70 16.80 20.12
C ASP A 22 -24.42 16.35 19.39
N PRO A 23 -23.91 15.14 19.67
CA PRO A 23 -22.71 14.64 19.00
C PRO A 23 -22.95 14.46 17.50
N LEU A 24 -21.92 14.78 16.71
CA LEU A 24 -21.87 14.45 15.27
C LEU A 24 -21.76 12.93 15.07
N TYR A 25 -21.00 12.28 15.95
CA TYR A 25 -20.77 10.84 15.99
C TYR A 25 -20.42 10.40 17.41
N GLN A 26 -20.85 9.19 17.81
CA GLN A 26 -20.55 8.61 19.10
C GLN A 26 -20.32 7.10 18.97
N SER A 27 -19.25 6.60 19.57
CA SER A 27 -18.95 5.17 19.75
C SER A 27 -18.32 4.93 21.12
N ASP A 28 -18.02 3.66 21.42
CA ASP A 28 -17.27 3.28 22.62
C ASP A 28 -15.82 3.81 22.61
N ALA A 29 -15.26 4.06 21.43
CA ALA A 29 -13.87 4.49 21.27
C ALA A 29 -13.70 6.01 21.42
N PHE A 30 -14.62 6.82 20.86
CA PHE A 30 -14.55 8.28 20.92
C PHE A 30 -15.92 8.92 20.64
N THR A 31 -16.04 10.21 20.97
CA THR A 31 -17.20 11.03 20.60
C THR A 31 -16.73 12.29 19.88
N LEU A 32 -17.34 12.58 18.73
CA LEU A 32 -17.14 13.82 17.99
C LEU A 32 -18.34 14.74 18.22
N TYR A 33 -18.09 15.95 18.71
CA TYR A 33 -19.03 17.05 18.81
C TYR A 33 -18.76 18.10 17.73
N PRO A 34 -19.68 19.05 17.48
CA PRO A 34 -19.45 20.12 16.51
C PRO A 34 -18.20 20.97 16.77
N ASP A 35 -17.75 21.08 18.02
CA ASP A 35 -16.65 21.93 18.45
C ASP A 35 -15.47 21.17 19.10
N ARG A 36 -15.59 19.86 19.33
CA ARG A 36 -14.54 19.09 20.03
C ARG A 36 -14.59 17.59 19.75
N VAL A 37 -13.46 16.93 20.00
CA VAL A 37 -13.31 15.46 20.01
C VAL A 37 -12.99 15.03 21.44
N VAL A 38 -13.61 13.94 21.91
CA VAL A 38 -13.32 13.34 23.22
C VAL A 38 -12.98 11.86 23.03
N GLN A 39 -11.83 11.43 23.56
CA GLN A 39 -11.36 10.04 23.59
C GLN A 39 -10.74 9.72 24.96
N GLY A 40 -11.51 9.06 25.83
CA GLY A 40 -11.10 8.83 27.21
C GLY A 40 -10.80 10.16 27.91
N ASP A 41 -9.60 10.29 28.48
CA ASP A 41 -9.12 11.52 29.11
C ASP A 41 -8.58 12.57 28.12
N ASN A 42 -8.45 12.20 26.84
CA ASN A 42 -7.99 13.10 25.80
C ASN A 42 -9.17 13.88 25.19
N GLU A 43 -8.97 15.17 24.97
CA GLU A 43 -9.91 16.12 24.40
C GLU A 43 -9.15 17.07 23.45
N ALA A 44 -9.75 17.32 22.29
CA ALA A 44 -9.34 18.42 21.40
C ALA A 44 -10.52 19.35 21.13
N VAL A 45 -10.32 20.65 21.33
CA VAL A 45 -11.36 21.68 21.22
C VAL A 45 -10.98 22.70 20.16
N ALA A 46 -11.87 22.91 19.18
CA ALA A 46 -11.79 24.01 18.23
C ALA A 46 -12.27 25.31 18.90
N VAL A 47 -11.32 26.11 19.38
CA VAL A 47 -11.58 27.40 20.03
C VAL A 47 -12.07 28.43 19.01
N SER A 48 -11.54 28.34 17.80
CA SER A 48 -11.95 29.13 16.65
C SER A 48 -11.57 28.39 15.37
N PRO A 49 -12.06 28.82 14.19
CA PRO A 49 -11.56 28.31 12.90
C PRO A 49 -10.05 28.40 12.70
N ASN A 50 -9.33 29.15 13.53
CA ASN A 50 -7.90 29.38 13.42
C ASN A 50 -7.13 28.84 14.63
N GLU A 51 -7.78 28.13 15.56
CA GLU A 51 -7.15 27.65 16.79
C GLU A 51 -7.81 26.37 17.30
N ILE A 52 -7.01 25.31 17.46
CA ILE A 52 -7.40 24.05 18.10
C ILE A 52 -6.43 23.78 19.24
N ARG A 53 -6.96 23.37 20.40
CA ARG A 53 -6.17 22.93 21.56
C ARG A 53 -6.42 21.46 21.78
N SER A 54 -5.36 20.68 21.99
CA SER A 54 -5.46 19.25 22.25
C SER A 54 -4.57 18.89 23.44
N ASN A 55 -5.12 18.13 24.39
CA ASN A 55 -4.34 17.54 25.48
C ASN A 55 -3.90 16.10 25.15
N TYR A 56 -4.02 15.68 23.88
CA TYR A 56 -3.78 14.28 23.48
C TYR A 56 -2.38 13.82 23.86
N LYS A 57 -2.33 12.75 24.66
CA LYS A 57 -1.10 12.07 25.06
C LYS A 57 -1.12 10.66 24.51
N SER A 58 -0.10 10.33 23.73
CA SER A 58 0.07 8.98 23.23
C SER A 58 0.34 8.03 24.40
N PRO A 59 -0.42 6.94 24.54
CA PRO A 59 -0.18 5.93 25.57
C PRO A 59 1.08 5.07 25.31
N ALA A 60 1.70 5.14 24.11
CA ALA A 60 2.73 4.20 23.67
C ALA A 60 3.90 4.01 24.65
N SER A 61 4.39 5.09 25.27
CA SER A 61 5.50 5.02 26.24
C SER A 61 5.12 4.41 27.58
N ALA A 62 3.86 4.58 28.00
CA ALA A 62 3.36 4.07 29.28
C ALA A 62 3.10 2.56 29.23
N SER A 63 2.88 2.02 28.03
CA SER A 63 2.63 0.59 27.79
C SER A 63 3.80 -0.13 27.10
N PHE A 64 5.01 0.46 27.08
CA PHE A 64 6.17 -0.14 26.42
C PHE A 64 6.58 -1.45 27.12
N SER A 65 6.47 -2.57 26.40
CA SER A 65 6.73 -3.91 26.94
C SER A 65 8.17 -4.07 27.43
N ARG A 66 8.37 -4.73 28.58
CA ARG A 66 9.70 -5.20 29.03
C ARG A 66 10.20 -6.39 28.22
N LEU A 67 9.28 -7.11 27.59
CA LEU A 67 9.58 -8.23 26.71
C LEU A 67 9.83 -7.66 25.31
N VAL A 68 11.09 -7.70 24.89
CA VAL A 68 11.53 -7.26 23.57
C VAL A 68 11.77 -8.49 22.69
N THR A 69 11.22 -8.46 21.49
CA THR A 69 11.44 -9.47 20.44
C THR A 69 12.44 -8.95 19.42
N PHE A 70 13.38 -9.78 18.99
CA PHE A 70 14.44 -9.39 18.06
C PHE A 70 15.01 -10.58 17.28
N LYS A 71 15.71 -10.27 16.18
CA LYS A 71 16.53 -11.20 15.40
C LYS A 71 17.82 -10.51 14.95
N PHE A 72 18.83 -11.30 14.65
CA PHE A 72 20.04 -10.85 13.99
C PHE A 72 19.94 -11.07 12.48
N SER A 73 20.80 -10.37 11.75
CA SER A 73 20.77 -10.35 10.29
C SER A 73 22.18 -10.25 9.72
N ILE A 74 22.42 -10.92 8.60
CA ILE A 74 23.57 -10.70 7.73
C ILE A 74 23.08 -9.93 6.51
N ASN A 75 23.74 -8.81 6.17
CA ASN A 75 23.41 -7.96 5.02
C ASN A 75 21.94 -7.51 4.97
N GLU A 76 21.33 -7.14 6.09
CA GLU A 76 19.98 -6.54 6.07
C GLU A 76 18.91 -7.50 5.49
N LYS A 77 19.09 -8.81 5.71
CA LYS A 77 18.15 -9.90 5.35
C LYS A 77 17.67 -10.70 6.58
N ASP A 78 16.43 -11.19 6.56
CA ASP A 78 15.88 -12.11 7.60
C ASP A 78 16.43 -13.55 7.40
N ASN A 79 17.72 -13.74 7.69
CA ASN A 79 18.48 -14.97 7.37
C ASN A 79 19.11 -15.67 8.59
N GLU A 80 18.74 -15.28 9.81
CA GLU A 80 19.17 -15.98 11.01
C GLU A 80 18.37 -17.27 11.25
N SER A 81 17.04 -17.17 11.27
CA SER A 81 16.15 -18.26 11.69
C SER A 81 14.78 -18.18 10.99
N PRO A 82 13.99 -19.27 11.00
CA PRO A 82 12.67 -19.31 10.36
C PRO A 82 11.73 -18.17 10.78
N PRO A 83 10.75 -17.77 9.94
CA PRO A 83 9.74 -16.80 10.32
C PRO A 83 8.99 -17.24 11.59
N GLY A 84 8.83 -16.31 12.54
CA GLY A 84 8.17 -16.58 13.83
C GLY A 84 9.07 -17.25 14.88
N GLN A 85 10.32 -17.58 14.55
CA GLN A 85 11.36 -18.01 15.50
C GLN A 85 12.25 -16.82 15.86
N ASP A 86 11.69 -15.85 16.58
CA ASP A 86 12.40 -14.67 17.05
C ASP A 86 13.00 -14.92 18.45
N HIS A 87 14.10 -14.24 18.76
CA HIS A 87 14.66 -14.21 20.10
C HIS A 87 13.83 -13.30 21.00
N TRP A 88 13.81 -13.61 22.29
CA TRP A 88 13.11 -12.84 23.30
C TRP A 88 14.06 -12.44 24.40
N VAL A 89 13.98 -11.19 24.84
CA VAL A 89 14.63 -10.76 26.07
C VAL A 89 13.59 -10.09 26.97
N LEU A 90 13.44 -10.64 28.17
CA LEU A 90 12.64 -10.05 29.23
C LEU A 90 13.54 -9.13 30.04
N ILE A 91 13.51 -7.84 29.74
CA ILE A 91 14.43 -6.86 30.34
C ILE A 91 14.03 -6.64 31.80
N GLY A 92 14.88 -7.05 32.73
CA GLY A 92 14.90 -6.69 34.14
C GLY A 92 15.62 -5.34 34.36
N ASP A 93 16.43 -5.25 35.40
CA ASP A 93 17.24 -4.05 35.69
C ASP A 93 18.63 -4.12 35.03
N GLU A 94 18.90 -5.20 34.29
CA GLU A 94 20.09 -5.33 33.47
C GLU A 94 20.07 -4.40 32.25
N HIS A 95 21.27 -4.09 31.76
CA HIS A 95 21.49 -3.22 30.59
C HIS A 95 22.11 -3.97 29.41
N GLU A 96 22.25 -5.30 29.49
CA GLU A 96 22.85 -6.11 28.43
C GLU A 96 22.11 -7.45 28.28
N SER A 97 21.81 -7.86 27.03
CA SER A 97 21.22 -9.17 26.74
C SER A 97 22.19 -10.30 27.06
N PRO A 98 21.74 -11.54 27.31
CA PRO A 98 22.61 -12.71 27.16
C PRO A 98 23.30 -12.71 25.78
N VAL A 99 24.47 -13.36 25.68
CA VAL A 99 25.12 -13.56 24.37
C VAL A 99 24.36 -14.65 23.63
N VAL A 100 23.69 -14.27 22.55
CA VAL A 100 22.94 -15.18 21.68
C VAL A 100 23.88 -15.77 20.64
N LEU A 101 23.84 -17.07 20.41
CA LEU A 101 24.58 -17.68 19.29
C LEU A 101 23.78 -17.50 18.00
N PHE A 102 24.39 -16.93 16.95
CA PHE A 102 23.69 -16.69 15.70
C PHE A 102 23.14 -18.00 15.09
N GLY A 103 21.84 -17.99 14.75
CA GLY A 103 21.15 -19.15 14.17
C GLY A 103 20.77 -20.23 15.19
N ALA A 104 20.95 -20.00 16.49
CA ALA A 104 20.46 -20.89 17.52
C ALA A 104 18.92 -20.89 17.59
N GLN A 105 18.35 -22.03 17.99
CA GLN A 105 16.93 -22.12 18.32
C GLN A 105 16.61 -21.13 19.45
N PRO A 106 15.60 -20.25 19.28
CA PRO A 106 15.22 -19.31 20.32
C PRO A 106 14.59 -20.04 21.52
N ASP A 107 14.81 -19.48 22.71
CA ASP A 107 14.13 -19.95 23.91
C ASP A 107 12.60 -19.75 23.79
N PRO A 108 11.79 -20.59 24.48
CA PRO A 108 10.33 -20.41 24.51
C PRO A 108 9.95 -19.00 24.96
N LYS A 109 8.96 -18.39 24.29
CA LYS A 109 8.47 -17.05 24.63
C LYS A 109 8.18 -16.96 26.13
N PRO A 110 8.83 -16.03 26.86
CA PRO A 110 8.56 -15.79 28.26
C PRO A 110 7.09 -15.43 28.51
N ALA A 111 6.60 -15.70 29.72
CA ALA A 111 5.29 -15.20 30.15
C ALA A 111 5.25 -13.67 30.04
N THR A 112 4.07 -13.12 29.76
CA THR A 112 3.88 -11.66 29.64
C THR A 112 4.39 -10.97 30.91
N PRO A 113 5.28 -9.95 30.78
CA PRO A 113 5.81 -9.24 31.94
C PRO A 113 4.72 -8.60 32.78
N THR A 114 4.95 -8.55 34.09
CA THR A 114 4.27 -7.59 34.96
C THR A 114 5.02 -6.25 34.90
N GLY A 115 4.35 -5.20 34.42
CA GLY A 115 4.92 -3.85 34.33
C GLY A 115 5.58 -3.54 32.99
N PHE A 116 6.03 -2.28 32.84
CA PHE A 116 6.53 -1.71 31.58
C PHE A 116 7.99 -1.29 31.71
N LEU A 117 8.68 -1.15 30.58
CA LEU A 117 10.06 -0.69 30.55
C LEU A 117 10.09 0.82 30.84
N PRO A 118 10.96 1.32 31.73
CA PRO A 118 11.07 2.76 31.96
C PRO A 118 11.43 3.53 30.68
N PRO A 119 11.01 4.79 30.56
CA PRO A 119 11.42 5.64 29.46
C PRO A 119 12.94 5.81 29.32
N ASN A 120 13.43 5.95 28.09
CA ASN A 120 14.82 6.22 27.71
C ASN A 120 15.82 5.19 28.26
N TYR A 121 15.47 3.91 28.16
CA TYR A 121 16.26 2.80 28.71
C TYR A 121 17.34 2.34 27.72
N ASN A 122 18.62 2.61 28.02
CA ASN A 122 19.73 2.12 27.19
C ASN A 122 19.93 0.61 27.42
N TYR A 123 20.01 -0.16 26.33
CA TYR A 123 20.18 -1.60 26.38
C TYR A 123 21.12 -2.10 25.28
N THR A 124 22.04 -3.00 25.66
CA THR A 124 23.05 -3.56 24.76
C THR A 124 22.69 -4.99 24.34
N PHE A 125 22.47 -5.22 23.05
CA PHE A 125 22.30 -6.55 22.47
C PHE A 125 23.65 -7.16 22.12
N ARG A 126 23.79 -8.48 22.30
CA ARG A 126 25.04 -9.24 22.10
C ARG A 126 24.81 -10.54 21.34
N VAL A 127 25.61 -10.79 20.31
CA VAL A 127 25.57 -12.01 19.48
C VAL A 127 26.96 -12.60 19.28
N ASP A 128 27.08 -13.92 19.35
CA ASP A 128 28.25 -14.70 18.93
C ASP A 128 28.09 -15.16 17.48
N LEU A 129 28.99 -14.68 16.61
CA LEU A 129 29.01 -14.94 15.18
C LEU A 129 30.05 -15.97 14.75
N THR A 130 30.63 -16.70 15.69
CA THR A 130 31.57 -17.80 15.41
C THR A 130 31.07 -18.81 14.37
N PRO A 131 29.78 -19.25 14.37
CA PRO A 131 29.28 -20.17 13.35
C PRO A 131 29.30 -19.59 11.93
N VAL A 132 29.07 -18.28 11.80
CA VAL A 132 29.04 -17.59 10.50
C VAL A 132 30.45 -17.41 9.97
N ILE A 133 31.34 -16.85 10.80
CA ILE A 133 32.75 -16.58 10.42
C ILE A 133 33.45 -17.88 10.04
N ARG A 134 33.23 -18.97 10.80
CA ARG A 134 33.78 -20.28 10.45
C ARG A 134 33.33 -20.75 9.06
N GLN A 135 32.06 -20.60 8.71
CA GLN A 135 31.58 -21.00 7.38
C GLN A 135 32.14 -20.10 6.27
N PHE A 136 32.27 -18.80 6.49
CA PHE A 136 32.96 -17.92 5.54
C PHE A 136 34.42 -18.35 5.30
N ASP A 137 35.13 -18.79 6.33
CA ASP A 137 36.53 -19.22 6.20
C ASP A 137 36.67 -20.61 5.57
N GLU A 138 35.78 -21.55 5.91
CA GLU A 138 35.85 -22.94 5.43
C GLU A 138 35.21 -23.16 4.05
N LYS A 139 34.07 -22.49 3.79
CA LYS A 139 33.24 -22.71 2.59
C LYS A 139 33.25 -21.54 1.62
N GLY A 140 33.65 -20.34 2.08
CA GLY A 140 33.53 -19.10 1.31
C GLY A 140 32.12 -18.48 1.33
N TYR A 141 31.16 -19.06 2.05
CA TYR A 141 29.79 -18.57 2.20
C TYR A 141 29.18 -19.05 3.53
N TYR A 142 28.14 -18.35 4.00
CA TYR A 142 27.26 -18.80 5.07
C TYR A 142 25.97 -19.34 4.45
N GLU A 143 25.51 -20.51 4.88
CA GLU A 143 24.23 -21.09 4.47
C GLU A 143 23.19 -20.90 5.58
N ALA A 144 22.08 -20.24 5.26
CA ALA A 144 20.99 -19.97 6.19
C ALA A 144 20.03 -21.17 6.32
N TYR A 145 19.04 -21.07 7.22
CA TYR A 145 18.11 -22.16 7.56
C TYR A 145 17.20 -22.62 6.39
N ASP A 146 17.04 -21.77 5.38
CA ASP A 146 16.26 -22.01 4.17
C ASP A 146 17.13 -22.49 2.99
N GLY A 147 18.43 -22.65 3.21
CA GLY A 147 19.41 -23.03 2.18
C GLY A 147 19.92 -21.85 1.34
N SER A 148 19.42 -20.63 1.57
CA SER A 148 19.99 -19.43 0.94
C SER A 148 21.44 -19.22 1.42
N ARG A 149 22.26 -18.62 0.57
CA ARG A 149 23.69 -18.42 0.85
C ARG A 149 24.04 -16.95 0.81
N VAL A 150 24.84 -16.53 1.78
CA VAL A 150 25.55 -15.25 1.73
C VAL A 150 27.00 -15.54 1.38
N ALA A 151 27.43 -15.18 0.17
CA ALA A 151 28.82 -15.32 -0.22
C ALA A 151 29.69 -14.37 0.61
N LYS A 152 30.88 -14.82 1.03
CA LYS A 152 31.85 -13.98 1.76
C LYS A 152 32.25 -12.75 0.94
N ALA A 153 32.31 -12.89 -0.38
CA ALA A 153 32.60 -11.80 -1.31
C ALA A 153 31.53 -10.69 -1.30
N ASP A 154 30.30 -11.03 -0.93
CA ASP A 154 29.14 -10.12 -0.94
C ASP A 154 28.81 -9.59 0.47
N PHE A 155 29.60 -9.92 1.50
CA PHE A 155 29.33 -9.56 2.90
C PHE A 155 29.52 -8.05 3.17
N LYS A 156 28.55 -7.43 3.85
CA LYS A 156 28.47 -6.00 4.17
C LYS A 156 28.44 -5.69 5.67
N GLY A 157 27.85 -6.57 6.47
CA GLY A 157 27.72 -6.36 7.91
C GLY A 157 26.74 -7.28 8.62
N PHE A 158 26.72 -7.15 9.94
CA PHE A 158 25.77 -7.78 10.84
C PHE A 158 24.85 -6.73 11.46
N TYR A 159 23.58 -7.05 11.62
CA TYR A 159 22.54 -6.11 12.07
C TYR A 159 21.60 -6.76 13.07
N ILE A 160 20.80 -5.95 13.76
CA ILE A 160 19.69 -6.40 14.61
C ILE A 160 18.37 -5.81 14.10
N ALA A 161 17.33 -6.63 14.03
CA ALA A 161 15.95 -6.24 13.78
C ALA A 161 15.11 -6.57 15.02
N GLY A 162 13.97 -5.90 15.22
CA GLY A 162 13.11 -6.20 16.35
C GLY A 162 11.82 -5.39 16.42
N GLY A 163 10.92 -5.80 17.30
CA GLY A 163 9.56 -5.28 17.38
C GLY A 163 9.34 -4.17 18.40
N SER A 164 10.38 -3.43 18.78
CA SER A 164 10.28 -2.41 19.84
C SER A 164 11.24 -1.27 19.55
N GLU A 165 10.73 -0.05 19.48
CA GLU A 165 11.50 1.16 19.14
C GLU A 165 12.77 1.26 20.03
N PRO A 166 13.97 1.47 19.43
CA PRO A 166 14.22 1.88 18.05
C PRO A 166 14.52 0.72 17.11
N LEU A 167 14.33 -0.53 17.55
CA LEU A 167 14.39 -1.68 16.66
C LEU A 167 13.18 -1.62 15.70
N THR A 168 13.41 -2.08 14.48
CA THR A 168 12.41 -2.20 13.43
C THR A 168 12.53 -3.57 12.78
N TRP A 169 11.42 -4.08 12.23
CA TRP A 169 11.43 -5.27 11.38
C TRP A 169 11.69 -4.95 9.90
N ASP A 170 11.96 -3.69 9.57
CA ASP A 170 12.46 -3.26 8.27
C ASP A 170 13.91 -3.70 8.08
N PHE A 171 14.08 -4.99 7.79
CA PHE A 171 15.40 -5.63 7.64
C PHE A 171 16.29 -4.93 6.63
N VAL A 172 15.70 -4.32 5.61
CA VAL A 172 16.36 -3.74 4.44
C VAL A 172 16.80 -2.29 4.64
N ASN A 173 16.52 -1.69 5.80
CA ASN A 173 16.98 -0.35 6.20
C ASN A 173 17.66 -0.31 7.57
N LEU A 174 18.02 -1.45 8.16
CA LEU A 174 18.60 -1.51 9.51
C LEU A 174 19.82 -0.59 9.67
N GLU A 175 20.68 -0.46 8.66
CA GLU A 175 21.82 0.46 8.69
C GLU A 175 21.37 1.93 8.77
N ASN A 176 20.34 2.32 8.01
CA ASN A 176 19.76 3.66 8.04
C ASN A 176 19.14 3.98 9.40
N HIS A 177 18.62 2.97 10.09
CA HIS A 177 18.15 3.06 11.47
C HIS A 177 19.29 2.98 12.52
N GLY A 178 20.55 2.89 12.08
CA GLY A 178 21.71 2.80 12.96
C GLY A 178 21.82 1.46 13.70
N LEU A 179 21.18 0.40 13.19
CA LEU A 179 21.07 -0.92 13.81
C LEU A 179 22.18 -1.90 13.40
N LYS A 180 23.29 -1.38 12.85
CA LYS A 180 24.49 -2.16 12.52
C LYS A 180 25.25 -2.53 13.78
N LEU A 181 25.49 -3.82 13.95
CA LEU A 181 26.28 -4.37 15.05
C LEU A 181 27.77 -4.05 14.85
N LYS A 182 28.49 -3.90 15.97
CA LYS A 182 29.93 -3.64 16.00
C LYS A 182 30.67 -4.78 16.66
N ASP A 183 31.80 -5.17 16.10
CA ASP A 183 32.71 -6.14 16.72
C ASP A 183 33.16 -5.62 18.09
N SER A 184 33.00 -6.43 19.13
CA SER A 184 33.45 -6.13 20.49
C SER A 184 34.96 -6.30 20.67
N GLY A 185 35.65 -6.90 19.69
CA GLY A 185 37.07 -7.23 19.72
C GLY A 185 37.41 -8.49 20.52
N LYS A 186 36.41 -9.30 20.88
CA LYS A 186 36.57 -10.53 21.67
C LYS A 186 35.68 -11.65 21.14
N ASP A 187 36.26 -12.82 20.92
CA ASP A 187 35.55 -14.09 20.71
C ASP A 187 34.43 -14.04 19.65
N ASN A 188 34.61 -13.26 18.58
CA ASN A 188 33.60 -13.02 17.54
C ASN A 188 32.24 -12.50 18.06
N ILE A 189 32.24 -11.83 19.22
CA ILE A 189 31.04 -11.23 19.79
C ILE A 189 30.82 -9.86 19.18
N TYR A 190 29.63 -9.63 18.65
CA TYR A 190 29.19 -8.35 18.11
C TYR A 190 28.10 -7.76 18.99
N THR A 191 28.08 -6.43 19.09
CA THR A 191 27.20 -5.72 20.02
C THR A 191 26.63 -4.43 19.43
N ILE A 192 25.49 -4.01 19.96
CA ILE A 192 24.90 -2.69 19.70
C ILE A 192 24.16 -2.22 20.94
N THR A 193 24.30 -0.94 21.27
CA THR A 193 23.52 -0.30 22.34
C THR A 193 22.46 0.60 21.72
N VAL A 194 21.20 0.38 22.09
CA VAL A 194 20.05 1.17 21.63
C VAL A 194 19.34 1.81 22.82
N ARG A 195 18.60 2.90 22.58
CA ARG A 195 17.76 3.55 23.60
C ARG A 195 16.30 3.13 23.41
N LEU A 196 15.87 2.14 24.19
CA LEU A 196 14.50 1.64 24.20
C LEU A 196 13.54 2.58 24.93
N ASN A 197 12.25 2.47 24.60
CA ASN A 197 11.17 3.35 25.10
C ASN A 197 11.54 4.84 25.05
N PRO A 198 11.94 5.38 23.88
CA PRO A 198 12.30 6.78 23.79
C PRO A 198 11.10 7.65 24.18
N TYR A 199 11.33 8.59 25.09
CA TYR A 199 10.29 9.49 25.59
C TYR A 199 10.83 10.89 25.69
N ASP A 200 10.13 11.80 25.03
CA ASP A 200 10.32 13.23 25.17
C ASP A 200 9.16 13.81 26.00
N PRO A 201 9.40 14.35 27.21
CA PRO A 201 8.37 15.02 27.99
C PRO A 201 7.77 16.24 27.29
N ASP A 202 8.53 16.91 26.41
CA ASP A 202 8.04 18.09 25.68
C ASP A 202 7.01 17.71 24.61
N GLU A 203 7.07 16.48 24.07
CA GLU A 203 6.08 15.97 23.11
C GLU A 203 4.72 15.63 23.75
N ASN A 204 4.61 15.59 25.09
CA ASN A 204 3.42 15.20 25.85
C ASN A 204 2.77 16.35 26.62
N GLN A 205 3.14 17.60 26.34
CA GLN A 205 2.44 18.78 26.85
C GLN A 205 1.16 19.04 26.04
N ASP A 206 0.22 19.79 26.62
CA ASP A 206 -0.96 20.27 25.89
C ASP A 206 -0.50 21.09 24.68
N LYS A 207 -0.98 20.71 23.49
CA LYS A 207 -0.58 21.31 22.23
C LYS A 207 -1.65 22.29 21.76
N THR A 208 -1.20 23.34 21.08
CA THR A 208 -2.09 24.28 20.42
C THR A 208 -1.64 24.47 18.99
N TRP A 209 -2.53 24.19 18.04
CA TRP A 209 -2.39 24.66 16.68
C TRP A 209 -3.05 26.02 16.59
N LYS A 210 -2.34 26.98 16.01
CA LYS A 210 -2.86 28.30 15.71
C LYS A 210 -2.40 28.67 14.31
N LEU A 211 -3.35 29.07 13.47
CA LEU A 211 -3.07 29.48 12.09
C LEU A 211 -2.02 30.60 12.08
N ALA A 212 -0.91 30.35 11.40
CA ALA A 212 0.21 31.27 11.25
C ALA A 212 0.40 31.71 9.79
N ALA A 213 0.02 30.89 8.81
CA ALA A 213 0.09 31.23 7.39
C ALA A 213 -1.02 32.21 6.96
N ASN A 214 -0.70 33.08 5.98
CA ASN A 214 -1.70 33.94 5.36
C ASN A 214 -2.49 33.20 4.27
N LEU A 215 -3.72 32.82 4.58
CA LEU A 215 -4.64 32.11 3.68
C LEU A 215 -5.63 33.03 2.94
N GLY A 216 -5.49 34.36 3.02
CA GLY A 216 -6.51 35.29 2.50
C GLY A 216 -6.77 35.23 0.98
N HIS A 217 -5.89 34.56 0.22
CA HIS A 217 -6.03 34.33 -1.22
C HIS A 217 -6.58 32.93 -1.57
N LYS A 218 -6.78 32.07 -0.56
CA LYS A 218 -7.32 30.71 -0.67
C LYS A 218 -8.85 30.71 -0.47
N PRO A 219 -9.54 29.61 -0.82
CA PRO A 219 -10.94 29.43 -0.45
C PRO A 219 -11.12 29.46 1.07
N MET A 220 -12.22 30.03 1.55
CA MET A 220 -12.53 30.11 2.98
C MET A 220 -13.81 29.34 3.28
N TYR A 221 -13.73 28.39 4.20
CA TYR A 221 -14.88 27.60 4.65
C TYR A 221 -15.40 28.07 6.01
N ARG A 222 -16.73 28.04 6.17
CA ARG A 222 -17.44 28.28 7.43
C ARG A 222 -18.64 27.38 7.59
N SER A 223 -18.90 26.93 8.81
CA SER A 223 -20.06 26.10 9.13
C SER A 223 -20.50 26.22 10.59
N ASP A 224 -21.62 25.56 10.90
CA ASP A 224 -22.09 25.36 12.27
C ASP A 224 -21.31 24.27 13.04
N GLN A 225 -20.29 23.68 12.39
CA GLN A 225 -19.38 22.68 12.95
C GLN A 225 -17.94 23.25 13.03
N PRO A 226 -17.61 24.06 14.06
CA PRO A 226 -16.30 24.69 14.22
C PRO A 226 -15.08 23.78 14.07
N ILE A 227 -15.18 22.50 14.44
CA ILE A 227 -14.09 21.53 14.27
C ILE A 227 -13.74 21.32 12.80
N VAL A 228 -14.73 21.31 11.91
CA VAL A 228 -14.53 21.18 10.45
C VAL A 228 -13.85 22.43 9.91
N ASP A 229 -14.32 23.62 10.32
CA ASP A 229 -13.74 24.91 9.93
C ASP A 229 -12.26 24.99 10.30
N ALA A 230 -11.92 24.58 11.52
CA ALA A 230 -10.56 24.62 12.02
C ALA A 230 -9.64 23.63 11.29
N LEU A 231 -10.12 22.40 11.06
CA LEU A 231 -9.35 21.37 10.35
C LEU A 231 -9.18 21.67 8.85
N PHE A 232 -10.15 22.35 8.23
CA PHE A 232 -10.01 22.85 6.86
C PHE A 232 -8.87 23.88 6.77
N ASN A 233 -8.83 24.86 7.68
CA ASN A 233 -7.77 25.87 7.72
C ASN A 233 -6.40 25.28 8.09
N LEU A 234 -6.36 24.30 8.99
CA LEU A 234 -5.16 23.53 9.30
C LEU A 234 -4.62 22.86 8.03
N SER A 235 -5.48 22.13 7.32
CA SER A 235 -5.08 21.40 6.10
C SER A 235 -4.62 22.34 4.98
N LEU A 236 -5.26 23.52 4.85
CA LEU A 236 -4.80 24.56 3.91
C LEU A 236 -3.43 25.14 4.29
N GLU A 237 -3.19 25.39 5.57
CA GLU A 237 -1.89 25.85 6.04
C GLU A 237 -0.80 24.80 5.77
N GLU A 238 -1.07 23.54 6.05
CA GLU A 238 -0.14 22.44 5.79
C GLU A 238 0.15 22.30 4.29
N ALA A 239 -0.86 22.43 3.43
CA ALA A 239 -0.70 22.42 1.99
C ALA A 239 0.24 23.54 1.50
N VAL A 240 0.07 24.77 2.01
CA VAL A 240 0.98 25.89 1.69
C VAL A 240 2.40 25.62 2.17
N LYS A 241 2.56 25.04 3.37
CA LYS A 241 3.88 24.67 3.92
C LYS A 241 4.54 23.50 3.17
N ASN A 242 3.78 22.77 2.34
CA ASN A 242 4.27 21.65 1.54
C ASN A 242 4.60 22.04 0.09
N ILE A 243 4.55 23.32 -0.27
CA ILE A 243 5.05 23.79 -1.56
C ILE A 243 6.54 24.12 -1.41
N GLU A 244 7.37 23.40 -2.14
CA GLU A 244 8.83 23.57 -2.16
C GLU A 244 9.24 24.76 -3.04
N PRO A 245 10.47 25.31 -2.88
CA PRO A 245 10.94 26.46 -3.65
C PRO A 245 10.94 26.30 -5.17
N ASP A 246 10.95 25.06 -5.68
CA ASP A 246 10.87 24.75 -7.12
C ASP A 246 9.43 24.61 -7.63
N SER A 247 8.44 25.01 -6.82
CA SER A 247 7.00 24.92 -7.10
C SER A 247 6.51 23.49 -7.31
N THR A 248 7.14 22.53 -6.65
CA THR A 248 6.60 21.18 -6.47
C THR A 248 5.95 21.03 -5.10
N PHE A 249 5.06 20.06 -4.97
CA PHE A 249 4.64 19.57 -3.66
C PHE A 249 5.67 18.59 -3.11
N ARG A 250 5.96 18.69 -1.82
CA ARG A 250 6.58 17.61 -1.05
C ARG A 250 5.52 16.65 -0.52
N THR A 251 5.91 15.39 -0.32
CA THR A 251 5.01 14.35 0.19
C THR A 251 4.65 14.55 1.67
N GLY A 252 5.58 14.98 2.52
CA GLY A 252 5.23 15.40 3.88
C GLY A 252 6.43 15.96 4.65
N ALA A 253 6.25 16.30 5.92
CA ALA A 253 7.26 17.00 6.69
C ALA A 253 8.61 16.26 6.80
N LYS A 254 8.59 14.93 6.85
CA LYS A 254 9.81 14.10 6.82
C LYS A 254 10.17 13.56 5.42
N TRP A 255 9.25 13.65 4.45
CA TRP A 255 9.45 13.12 3.10
C TRP A 255 9.56 14.25 2.08
N GLY A 256 10.79 14.58 1.71
CA GLY A 256 11.06 15.51 0.62
C GLY A 256 10.84 14.88 -0.76
N GLY A 257 10.60 15.70 -1.76
CA GLY A 257 10.48 15.28 -3.16
C GLY A 257 9.08 14.83 -3.57
N VAL A 258 8.96 14.49 -4.86
CA VAL A 258 7.70 14.12 -5.51
C VAL A 258 7.67 12.62 -5.77
N TRP A 259 6.58 12.00 -5.33
CA TRP A 259 6.27 10.59 -5.57
C TRP A 259 5.01 10.53 -6.44
N THR A 260 5.05 9.74 -7.51
CA THR A 260 3.99 9.59 -8.53
C THR A 260 2.66 9.28 -7.91
N ARG A 261 2.63 8.25 -7.07
CA ARG A 261 1.40 7.82 -6.43
C ARG A 261 0.87 8.92 -5.51
N ASP A 262 1.79 9.51 -4.74
CA ASP A 262 1.47 10.48 -3.71
C ASP A 262 0.84 11.74 -4.20
N ILE A 263 1.49 12.31 -5.20
CA ILE A 263 1.00 13.51 -5.80
C ILE A 263 -0.33 13.24 -6.52
N SER A 264 -0.49 12.07 -7.12
CA SER A 264 -1.61 11.79 -8.03
C SER A 264 -2.94 11.66 -7.31
N TYR A 265 -3.01 10.85 -6.25
CA TYR A 265 -4.22 10.74 -5.44
C TYR A 265 -4.52 12.05 -4.70
N SER A 266 -3.50 12.78 -4.24
CA SER A 266 -3.68 14.08 -3.60
C SER A 266 -4.24 15.15 -4.55
N ILE A 267 -3.81 15.13 -5.83
CA ILE A 267 -4.37 15.99 -6.90
C ILE A 267 -5.83 15.64 -7.15
N LEU A 268 -6.14 14.35 -7.26
CA LEU A 268 -7.52 13.90 -7.44
C LEU A 268 -8.39 14.30 -6.24
N LEU A 269 -7.90 14.18 -5.00
CA LEU A 269 -8.66 14.60 -3.82
C LEU A 269 -8.87 16.11 -3.79
N ALA A 270 -7.81 16.92 -3.89
CA ALA A 270 -7.89 18.37 -3.66
C ALA A 270 -7.00 19.25 -4.55
N PHE A 271 -5.79 18.83 -4.93
CA PHE A 271 -4.82 19.79 -5.47
C PHE A 271 -5.01 20.17 -6.94
N ALA A 272 -5.84 19.44 -7.70
CA ALA A 272 -6.23 19.85 -9.05
C ALA A 272 -6.88 21.25 -9.09
N TYR A 273 -7.63 21.62 -8.04
CA TYR A 273 -8.39 22.87 -7.96
C TYR A 273 -7.92 23.84 -6.87
N HIS A 274 -7.02 23.41 -5.97
CA HIS A 274 -6.34 24.32 -5.04
C HIS A 274 -5.08 24.96 -5.63
N GLU A 275 -4.28 24.16 -6.37
CA GLU A 275 -2.96 24.55 -6.87
C GLU A 275 -2.65 23.89 -8.24
N PRO A 276 -3.44 24.14 -9.29
CA PRO A 276 -3.32 23.43 -10.58
C PRO A 276 -1.92 23.50 -11.20
N GLU A 277 -1.23 24.66 -11.10
CA GLU A 277 0.12 24.79 -11.67
C GLU A 277 1.17 24.01 -10.88
N VAL A 278 1.14 24.06 -9.54
CA VAL A 278 2.04 23.27 -8.68
C VAL A 278 1.80 21.78 -8.92
N ALA A 279 0.53 21.37 -9.07
CA ALA A 279 0.14 20.01 -9.42
C ALA A 279 0.75 19.56 -10.76
N ARG A 280 0.64 20.37 -11.82
CA ARG A 280 1.25 20.06 -13.14
C ARG A 280 2.77 19.96 -13.07
N ILE A 281 3.43 20.93 -12.41
CA ILE A 281 4.89 20.93 -12.26
C ILE A 281 5.34 19.65 -11.53
N SER A 282 4.64 19.28 -10.45
CA SER A 282 4.93 18.07 -9.68
C SER A 282 4.74 16.80 -10.52
N LEU A 283 3.62 16.67 -11.25
CA LEU A 283 3.39 15.53 -12.16
C LEU A 283 4.48 15.40 -13.22
N MET A 284 4.96 16.52 -13.76
CA MET A 284 6.00 16.50 -14.80
C MET A 284 7.38 16.08 -14.27
N LYS A 285 7.66 16.18 -12.96
CA LYS A 285 8.87 15.56 -12.36
C LYS A 285 8.83 14.03 -12.45
N LYS A 286 7.65 13.45 -12.63
CA LYS A 286 7.41 12.01 -12.71
C LYS A 286 7.19 11.53 -14.14
N VAL A 287 7.80 12.23 -15.11
CA VAL A 287 7.77 11.88 -16.53
C VAL A 287 9.19 11.79 -17.06
N LYS A 288 9.54 10.66 -17.69
CA LYS A 288 10.82 10.46 -18.40
C LYS A 288 10.54 9.76 -19.72
N ARG A 289 11.18 10.21 -20.81
CA ARG A 289 10.95 9.71 -22.18
C ARG A 289 9.47 9.75 -22.60
N ASP A 290 8.71 10.75 -22.15
CA ASP A 290 7.26 10.84 -22.36
C ASP A 290 6.49 9.59 -21.90
N ARG A 291 6.94 8.96 -20.81
CA ARG A 291 6.21 7.95 -20.03
C ARG A 291 6.20 8.33 -18.56
N ILE A 292 5.21 7.81 -17.85
CA ILE A 292 5.08 7.99 -16.41
C ILE A 292 6.16 7.14 -15.70
N ILE A 293 6.80 7.73 -14.70
CA ILE A 293 7.79 7.07 -13.85
C ILE A 293 7.06 6.37 -12.70
N GLN A 294 7.38 5.11 -12.44
CA GLN A 294 6.96 4.39 -11.23
C GLN A 294 7.83 4.81 -10.04
N ASP A 295 7.21 4.98 -8.88
CA ASP A 295 7.96 5.20 -7.64
C ASP A 295 8.77 3.97 -7.25
N THR A 296 9.81 4.17 -6.45
CA THR A 296 10.61 3.07 -5.93
C THR A 296 9.86 2.41 -4.77
N GLY A 297 9.11 1.34 -5.07
CA GLY A 297 8.47 0.42 -4.11
C GLY A 297 9.30 -0.86 -3.97
N SER A 298 8.69 -2.05 -4.01
CA SER A 298 9.43 -3.31 -4.17
C SER A 298 10.50 -3.18 -5.28
N GLY A 299 11.68 -3.75 -5.03
CA GLY A 299 12.86 -3.44 -5.83
C GLY A 299 12.65 -3.63 -7.33
N GLY A 300 13.40 -2.92 -8.13
CA GLY A 300 13.22 -2.88 -9.58
C GLY A 300 12.09 -1.98 -10.06
N ALA A 301 11.20 -1.50 -9.16
CA ALA A 301 10.07 -0.61 -9.44
C ALA A 301 9.24 -1.14 -10.63
N TRP A 302 8.99 -0.35 -11.67
CA TRP A 302 8.34 -0.89 -12.87
C TRP A 302 9.27 -1.87 -13.60
N PRO A 303 8.83 -3.10 -13.87
CA PRO A 303 7.43 -3.52 -13.95
C PRO A 303 6.90 -4.30 -12.72
N VAL A 304 7.72 -4.52 -11.69
CA VAL A 304 7.31 -5.20 -10.43
C VAL A 304 6.13 -4.47 -9.78
N SER A 305 6.20 -3.14 -9.66
CA SER A 305 5.07 -2.28 -9.31
C SER A 305 4.54 -1.60 -10.58
N SER A 306 3.23 -1.47 -10.70
CA SER A 306 2.57 -1.01 -11.94
C SER A 306 1.51 0.07 -11.75
N ASP A 307 1.35 0.60 -10.54
CA ASP A 307 0.35 1.61 -10.20
C ASP A 307 0.74 3.06 -10.58
N ARG A 308 1.84 3.26 -11.31
CA ARG A 308 2.21 4.54 -11.94
C ARG A 308 1.08 5.17 -12.74
N THR A 309 0.13 4.38 -13.21
CA THR A 309 -1.05 4.84 -13.95
C THR A 309 -1.98 5.74 -13.14
N THR A 310 -1.81 5.84 -11.81
CA THR A 310 -2.46 6.83 -10.94
C THR A 310 -2.25 8.26 -11.43
N TRP A 311 -1.11 8.54 -12.07
CA TRP A 311 -0.81 9.81 -12.75
C TRP A 311 -1.88 10.21 -13.77
N ALA A 312 -2.50 9.25 -14.46
CA ALA A 312 -3.57 9.51 -15.42
C ALA A 312 -4.81 10.11 -14.75
N LEU A 313 -5.15 9.65 -13.54
CA LEU A 313 -6.27 10.17 -12.74
C LEU A 313 -6.07 11.66 -12.45
N ALA A 314 -4.87 12.00 -11.96
CA ALA A 314 -4.49 13.35 -11.60
C ALA A 314 -4.45 14.29 -12.82
N ALA A 315 -3.83 13.83 -13.90
CA ALA A 315 -3.71 14.62 -15.12
C ALA A 315 -5.06 14.93 -15.76
N TRP A 316 -5.98 13.96 -15.72
CA TRP A 316 -7.36 14.16 -16.16
C TRP A 316 -8.12 15.15 -15.27
N GLU A 317 -8.01 15.02 -13.95
CA GLU A 317 -8.67 15.94 -13.01
C GLU A 317 -8.19 17.39 -13.22
N ILE A 318 -6.89 17.60 -13.42
CA ILE A 318 -6.33 18.93 -13.78
C ILE A 318 -6.97 19.46 -15.07
N TYR A 319 -7.12 18.62 -16.10
CA TYR A 319 -7.78 19.05 -17.34
C TYR A 319 -9.24 19.45 -17.08
N LYS A 320 -10.02 18.64 -16.37
CA LYS A 320 -11.43 18.96 -16.05
C LYS A 320 -11.56 20.28 -15.29
N VAL A 321 -10.65 20.55 -14.35
CA VAL A 321 -10.64 21.81 -13.59
C VAL A 321 -10.24 23.01 -14.45
N THR A 322 -9.25 22.85 -15.33
CA THR A 322 -8.59 24.00 -15.99
C THR A 322 -9.08 24.26 -17.43
N GLY A 323 -9.59 23.25 -18.12
CA GLY A 323 -9.93 23.30 -19.54
C GLY A 323 -8.72 23.44 -20.47
N ASP A 324 -7.50 23.26 -19.97
CA ASP A 324 -6.27 23.51 -20.73
C ASP A 324 -6.04 22.42 -21.79
N THR A 325 -6.25 22.80 -23.06
CA THR A 325 -6.11 21.89 -24.20
C THR A 325 -4.66 21.50 -24.53
N ASP A 326 -3.67 22.29 -24.13
CA ASP A 326 -2.26 21.94 -24.35
C ASP A 326 -1.78 20.96 -23.30
N TRP A 327 -2.24 21.13 -22.05
CA TRP A 327 -2.11 20.10 -21.01
C TRP A 327 -2.77 18.78 -21.45
N LEU A 328 -4.00 18.82 -21.98
CA LEU A 328 -4.70 17.63 -22.48
C LEU A 328 -3.87 16.86 -23.52
N LYS A 329 -3.35 17.54 -24.54
CA LYS A 329 -2.52 16.91 -25.60
C LYS A 329 -1.25 16.27 -25.02
N LYS A 330 -0.58 16.97 -24.09
CA LYS A 330 0.65 16.47 -23.48
C LYS A 330 0.39 15.26 -22.59
N ALA A 331 -0.63 15.34 -21.72
CA ALA A 331 -1.06 14.25 -20.86
C ALA A 331 -1.49 13.02 -21.67
N TYR A 332 -2.30 13.21 -22.73
CA TYR A 332 -2.71 12.16 -23.65
C TYR A 332 -1.51 11.39 -24.21
N ALA A 333 -0.50 12.09 -24.72
CA ALA A 333 0.68 11.45 -25.29
C ALA A 333 1.46 10.62 -24.24
N ILE A 334 1.63 11.16 -23.03
CA ILE A 334 2.33 10.49 -21.92
C ILE A 334 1.58 9.23 -21.48
N ILE A 335 0.26 9.35 -21.25
CA ILE A 335 -0.59 8.24 -20.81
C ILE A 335 -0.63 7.17 -21.89
N LYS A 336 -0.83 7.54 -23.16
CA LYS A 336 -0.82 6.60 -24.28
C LYS A 336 0.47 5.79 -24.35
N ASN A 337 1.62 6.46 -24.35
CA ASN A 337 2.92 5.79 -24.43
C ASN A 337 3.13 4.84 -23.25
N THR A 338 2.67 5.24 -22.06
CA THR A 338 2.75 4.43 -20.85
C THR A 338 1.88 3.18 -20.94
N LEU A 339 0.59 3.34 -21.28
CA LEU A 339 -0.36 2.23 -21.37
C LEU A 339 -0.04 1.26 -22.52
N ASP A 340 0.58 1.73 -23.60
CA ASP A 340 1.04 0.85 -24.68
C ASP A 340 2.26 0.00 -24.26
N ASP A 341 3.20 0.55 -23.50
CA ASP A 341 4.32 -0.21 -22.92
C ASP A 341 3.80 -1.22 -21.85
N ASP A 342 2.83 -0.80 -21.03
CA ASP A 342 2.18 -1.63 -20.01
C ASP A 342 1.38 -2.77 -20.63
N TYR A 343 0.64 -2.53 -21.72
CA TYR A 343 -0.12 -3.57 -22.42
C TYR A 343 0.77 -4.73 -22.89
N GLN A 344 1.99 -4.42 -23.36
CA GLN A 344 2.95 -5.45 -23.75
C GLN A 344 3.54 -6.18 -22.54
N THR A 345 3.79 -5.46 -21.45
CA THR A 345 4.63 -5.94 -20.34
C THR A 345 3.83 -6.61 -19.22
N LEU A 346 2.63 -6.11 -18.93
CA LEU A 346 1.88 -6.40 -17.71
C LEU A 346 0.58 -7.18 -17.95
N LEU A 347 0.06 -7.23 -19.19
CA LEU A 347 -1.21 -7.88 -19.46
C LEU A 347 -1.13 -9.39 -19.17
N SER A 348 -2.00 -9.86 -18.27
CA SER A 348 -2.31 -11.27 -18.10
C SER A 348 -3.38 -11.67 -19.12
N THR A 349 -2.99 -12.43 -20.13
CA THR A 349 -3.95 -12.93 -21.15
C THR A 349 -4.93 -13.97 -20.59
N ARG A 350 -4.64 -14.52 -19.41
CA ARG A 350 -5.52 -15.48 -18.70
C ARG A 350 -6.72 -14.79 -18.08
N THR A 351 -6.51 -13.64 -17.44
CA THR A 351 -7.55 -12.95 -16.65
C THR A 351 -8.04 -11.66 -17.31
N GLY A 352 -7.28 -11.11 -18.26
CA GLY A 352 -7.53 -9.78 -18.83
C GLY A 352 -7.05 -8.62 -17.95
N MET A 353 -6.56 -8.92 -16.74
CA MET A 353 -6.03 -7.95 -15.78
C MET A 353 -4.54 -7.70 -16.01
N TYR A 354 -4.00 -6.73 -15.29
CA TYR A 354 -2.60 -6.32 -15.32
C TYR A 354 -1.90 -6.82 -14.06
N THR A 355 -0.68 -7.28 -14.25
CA THR A 355 0.17 -7.76 -13.17
C THR A 355 0.97 -6.63 -12.51
N GLY A 356 1.50 -6.91 -11.32
CA GLY A 356 2.38 -6.03 -10.55
C GLY A 356 1.75 -5.63 -9.22
N GLU A 357 2.58 -5.08 -8.33
CA GLU A 357 2.32 -4.81 -6.92
C GLU A 357 1.01 -4.05 -6.64
N SER A 358 0.45 -4.29 -5.45
CA SER A 358 -0.71 -3.58 -4.94
C SER A 358 -0.42 -2.09 -4.77
N SER A 359 -1.29 -1.25 -5.33
CA SER A 359 -1.13 0.19 -5.28
C SER A 359 -1.02 0.65 -3.83
N PHE A 360 -0.07 1.53 -3.57
CA PHE A 360 0.22 2.13 -2.27
C PHE A 360 0.79 1.22 -1.19
N LEU A 361 0.47 -0.06 -1.24
CA LEU A 361 0.89 -1.10 -0.31
C LEU A 361 2.26 -1.67 -0.71
N ASP A 362 3.21 -0.78 -0.97
CA ASP A 362 4.50 -1.01 -1.63
C ASP A 362 5.64 -1.48 -0.70
N TRP A 363 5.32 -1.69 0.57
CA TRP A 363 6.17 -2.42 1.50
C TRP A 363 5.68 -3.86 1.56
N ARG A 364 6.26 -4.73 0.74
CA ARG A 364 5.74 -6.09 0.56
C ARG A 364 5.59 -6.88 1.85
N GLU A 365 6.48 -6.68 2.82
CA GLU A 365 6.43 -7.33 4.12
C GLU A 365 5.15 -7.01 4.88
N GLN A 366 4.52 -5.87 4.59
CA GLN A 366 3.31 -5.43 5.27
C GLN A 366 2.02 -6.02 4.68
N THR A 367 2.06 -6.56 3.46
CA THR A 367 0.83 -6.88 2.71
C THR A 367 0.88 -8.19 1.94
N TYR A 368 2.06 -8.76 1.68
CA TYR A 368 2.27 -10.03 1.00
C TYR A 368 2.81 -11.11 1.96
N PRO A 369 2.60 -12.40 1.66
CA PRO A 369 3.27 -13.46 2.41
C PRO A 369 4.79 -13.39 2.24
N LYS A 370 5.52 -13.61 3.33
CA LYS A 370 7.00 -13.43 3.39
C LYS A 370 7.79 -14.21 2.33
N TRP A 371 7.27 -15.34 1.86
CA TRP A 371 7.94 -16.18 0.85
C TRP A 371 7.95 -15.55 -0.55
N MET A 372 7.07 -14.59 -0.84
CA MET A 372 7.01 -13.95 -2.15
C MET A 372 8.20 -13.00 -2.36
N ASN A 373 8.93 -13.25 -3.45
CA ASN A 373 9.97 -12.36 -3.95
C ASN A 373 9.42 -11.34 -4.97
N ASN A 374 10.26 -10.42 -5.43
CA ASN A 374 9.87 -9.38 -6.40
C ASN A 374 9.36 -9.95 -7.73
N ALA A 375 9.84 -11.11 -8.19
CA ALA A 375 9.30 -11.77 -9.39
C ALA A 375 7.93 -12.40 -9.13
N ASP A 376 7.69 -12.90 -7.90
CA ASP A 376 6.38 -13.38 -7.46
C ASP A 376 5.38 -12.21 -7.32
N ILE A 377 5.81 -11.05 -6.80
CA ILE A 377 4.99 -9.83 -6.71
C ILE A 377 4.63 -9.31 -8.10
N PHE A 378 5.59 -9.32 -9.04
CA PHE A 378 5.34 -8.94 -10.42
C PHE A 378 4.17 -9.71 -11.04
N VAL A 379 3.98 -10.99 -10.70
CA VAL A 379 2.89 -11.80 -11.28
C VAL A 379 1.55 -11.63 -10.57
N SER A 380 1.52 -10.93 -9.42
CA SER A 380 0.27 -10.70 -8.69
C SER A 380 -0.67 -9.76 -9.46
N GLU A 381 -1.97 -9.95 -9.31
CA GLU A 381 -3.01 -9.15 -9.98
C GLU A 381 -3.90 -8.51 -8.91
N ASN A 382 -3.70 -7.21 -8.66
CA ASN A 382 -4.21 -6.51 -7.48
C ASN A 382 -5.44 -5.65 -7.75
N LEU A 383 -6.38 -5.58 -6.79
CA LEU A 383 -7.64 -4.86 -6.93
C LEU A 383 -7.43 -3.37 -7.21
N GLY A 384 -6.77 -2.64 -6.30
CA GLY A 384 -6.51 -1.20 -6.45
C GLY A 384 -5.73 -0.87 -7.73
N THR A 385 -4.66 -1.62 -8.02
CA THR A 385 -3.83 -1.42 -9.22
C THR A 385 -4.64 -1.62 -10.50
N ASN A 386 -5.48 -2.65 -10.58
CA ASN A 386 -6.33 -2.90 -11.73
C ASN A 386 -7.48 -1.90 -11.84
N ALA A 387 -8.04 -1.42 -10.72
CA ALA A 387 -9.04 -0.36 -10.75
C ALA A 387 -8.47 0.94 -11.35
N VAL A 388 -7.21 1.26 -11.04
CA VAL A 388 -6.51 2.40 -11.65
C VAL A 388 -6.19 2.13 -13.12
N HIS A 389 -5.72 0.94 -13.51
CA HIS A 389 -5.50 0.61 -14.92
C HIS A 389 -6.79 0.70 -15.74
N TYR A 390 -7.90 0.22 -15.20
CA TYR A 390 -9.22 0.37 -15.80
C TYR A 390 -9.52 1.85 -16.07
N GLN A 391 -9.46 2.67 -15.02
CA GLN A 391 -9.80 4.08 -15.14
C GLN A 391 -8.82 4.86 -16.03
N ALA A 392 -7.54 4.50 -16.04
CA ALA A 392 -6.55 5.10 -16.93
C ALA A 392 -6.87 4.84 -18.42
N HIS A 393 -7.37 3.66 -18.76
CA HIS A 393 -7.82 3.34 -20.12
C HIS A 393 -9.12 4.07 -20.50
N VAL A 394 -10.08 4.18 -19.56
CA VAL A 394 -11.29 5.00 -19.75
C VAL A 394 -10.91 6.46 -20.01
N ILE A 395 -10.05 7.03 -19.17
CA ILE A 395 -9.54 8.40 -19.32
C ILE A 395 -8.86 8.58 -20.67
N LEU A 396 -7.97 7.66 -21.08
CA LEU A 396 -7.27 7.78 -22.35
C LEU A 396 -8.25 7.73 -23.54
N ALA A 397 -9.30 6.91 -23.47
CA ALA A 397 -10.35 6.89 -24.46
C ALA A 397 -11.12 8.22 -24.53
N GLU A 398 -11.47 8.82 -23.39
CA GLU A 398 -12.14 10.13 -23.35
C GLU A 398 -11.24 11.25 -23.88
N MET A 399 -9.97 11.28 -23.48
CA MET A 399 -8.99 12.21 -24.05
C MET A 399 -8.86 12.04 -25.57
N ALA A 400 -8.82 10.80 -26.06
CA ALA A 400 -8.76 10.50 -27.50
C ALA A 400 -10.00 11.01 -28.24
N LYS A 401 -11.22 10.82 -27.69
CA LYS A 401 -12.47 11.34 -28.27
C LYS A 401 -12.42 12.85 -28.42
N ILE A 402 -12.02 13.57 -27.37
CA ILE A 402 -11.89 15.04 -27.39
C ILE A 402 -10.86 15.49 -28.43
N LEU A 403 -9.75 14.77 -28.57
CA LEU A 403 -8.68 15.08 -29.51
C LEU A 403 -8.89 14.52 -30.93
N GLY A 404 -10.01 13.85 -31.21
CA GLY A 404 -10.30 13.23 -32.50
C GLY A 404 -9.35 12.07 -32.88
N GLN A 405 -8.85 11.33 -31.90
CA GLN A 405 -7.95 10.19 -32.06
C GLN A 405 -8.69 8.84 -31.95
N PRO A 406 -8.15 7.73 -32.48
CA PRO A 406 -8.71 6.40 -32.25
C PRO A 406 -8.76 6.03 -30.76
N TYR A 407 -9.89 5.51 -30.29
CA TYR A 407 -10.14 5.28 -28.86
C TYR A 407 -10.67 3.88 -28.52
N GLN A 408 -11.25 3.17 -29.48
CA GLN A 408 -11.98 1.91 -29.27
C GLN A 408 -11.10 0.80 -28.67
N VAL A 409 -9.79 0.81 -28.98
CA VAL A 409 -8.84 -0.15 -28.41
C VAL A 409 -8.69 0.03 -26.90
N TYR A 410 -8.76 1.26 -26.38
CA TYR A 410 -8.63 1.52 -24.95
C TYR A 410 -9.94 1.23 -24.22
N GLU A 411 -11.09 1.50 -24.84
CA GLU A 411 -12.39 1.05 -24.31
C GLU A 411 -12.44 -0.47 -24.16
N ALA A 412 -12.00 -1.21 -25.19
CA ALA A 412 -11.95 -2.68 -25.13
C ALA A 412 -10.98 -3.18 -24.06
N ARG A 413 -9.82 -2.53 -23.88
CA ARG A 413 -8.88 -2.86 -22.80
C ARG A 413 -9.49 -2.59 -21.41
N ALA A 414 -10.16 -1.45 -21.23
CA ALA A 414 -10.84 -1.13 -19.97
C ALA A 414 -11.90 -2.19 -19.65
N GLU A 415 -12.75 -2.53 -20.62
CA GLU A 415 -13.79 -3.53 -20.44
C GLU A 415 -13.22 -4.91 -20.06
N ASN A 416 -12.11 -5.33 -20.69
CA ASN A 416 -11.43 -6.57 -20.31
C ASN A 416 -10.92 -6.55 -18.86
N ILE A 417 -10.36 -5.43 -18.40
CA ILE A 417 -9.88 -5.29 -17.02
C ILE A 417 -11.07 -5.36 -16.04
N LYS A 418 -12.16 -4.63 -16.31
CA LYS A 418 -13.38 -4.64 -15.49
C LYS A 418 -13.99 -6.04 -15.37
N ASN A 419 -14.03 -6.78 -16.48
CA ASN A 419 -14.50 -8.16 -16.49
C ASN A 419 -13.58 -9.07 -15.69
N GLY A 420 -12.26 -8.91 -15.82
CA GLY A 420 -11.28 -9.64 -15.02
C GLY A 420 -11.45 -9.40 -13.51
N ILE A 421 -11.58 -8.15 -13.07
CA ILE A 421 -11.80 -7.81 -11.65
C ILE A 421 -13.06 -8.49 -11.12
N ASN A 422 -14.18 -8.35 -11.84
CA ASN A 422 -15.46 -8.92 -11.42
C ASN A 422 -15.49 -10.46 -11.45
N GLN A 423 -14.77 -11.09 -12.38
CA GLN A 423 -14.73 -12.54 -12.48
C GLN A 423 -13.82 -13.19 -11.42
N TYR A 424 -12.66 -12.60 -11.18
CA TYR A 424 -11.60 -13.29 -10.41
C TYR A 424 -11.41 -12.75 -8.99
N LEU A 425 -11.84 -11.52 -8.71
CA LEU A 425 -11.66 -10.90 -7.38
C LEU A 425 -12.96 -10.79 -6.59
N TRP A 426 -14.14 -10.74 -7.22
CA TRP A 426 -15.40 -10.64 -6.49
C TRP A 426 -15.69 -11.91 -5.69
N MET A 427 -15.98 -11.78 -4.39
CA MET A 427 -16.28 -12.92 -3.51
C MET A 427 -17.75 -12.89 -3.10
N ASP A 428 -18.62 -13.53 -3.89
CA ASP A 428 -20.07 -13.61 -3.61
C ASP A 428 -20.41 -13.95 -2.15
N PRO A 429 -19.79 -14.95 -1.49
CA PRO A 429 -20.13 -15.28 -0.11
C PRO A 429 -19.70 -14.23 0.93
N LYS A 430 -18.75 -13.36 0.58
CA LYS A 430 -18.22 -12.30 1.47
C LYS A 430 -18.82 -10.93 1.16
N GLY A 431 -19.35 -10.71 -0.05
CA GLY A 431 -19.99 -9.45 -0.44
C GLY A 431 -19.01 -8.30 -0.72
N PHE A 432 -17.73 -8.60 -0.95
CA PHE A 432 -16.70 -7.63 -1.31
C PHE A 432 -15.61 -8.32 -2.16
N TYR A 433 -14.67 -7.57 -2.75
CA TYR A 433 -13.58 -8.08 -3.57
C TYR A 433 -12.37 -8.55 -2.73
N GLY A 434 -11.68 -9.59 -3.19
CA GLY A 434 -10.41 -10.02 -2.60
C GLY A 434 -9.28 -9.06 -2.97
N GLN A 435 -8.29 -8.97 -2.09
CA GLN A 435 -7.13 -8.07 -2.19
C GLN A 435 -6.38 -8.22 -3.54
N TYR A 436 -6.08 -9.47 -3.93
CA TYR A 436 -5.36 -9.80 -5.16
C TYR A 436 -5.30 -11.30 -5.45
N LEU A 437 -4.91 -11.66 -6.68
CA LEU A 437 -4.40 -12.99 -7.03
C LEU A 437 -2.88 -13.07 -6.81
N TYR A 438 -2.37 -14.15 -6.23
CA TYR A 438 -0.92 -14.34 -5.97
C TYR A 438 -0.50 -15.82 -6.07
N GLY A 439 0.77 -16.07 -6.36
CA GLY A 439 1.30 -17.42 -6.59
C GLY A 439 2.52 -17.40 -7.50
N ARG A 440 2.87 -18.57 -8.04
CA ARG A 440 3.89 -18.72 -9.09
C ARG A 440 3.23 -19.22 -10.39
N PRO A 441 3.29 -20.51 -10.80
CA PRO A 441 2.58 -20.91 -12.01
C PRO A 441 1.06 -20.83 -11.85
N ASN A 442 0.53 -21.15 -10.66
CA ASN A 442 -0.91 -21.10 -10.39
C ASN A 442 -1.22 -20.07 -9.29
N LEU A 443 -2.09 -19.12 -9.61
CA LEU A 443 -2.48 -18.06 -8.67
C LEU A 443 -3.67 -18.50 -7.81
N SER A 444 -3.69 -18.02 -6.57
CA SER A 444 -4.79 -18.16 -5.63
C SER A 444 -5.27 -16.78 -5.18
N LEU A 445 -6.55 -16.66 -4.87
CA LEU A 445 -7.13 -15.43 -4.35
C LEU A 445 -6.70 -15.20 -2.90
N SER A 446 -6.24 -14.00 -2.56
CA SER A 446 -6.18 -13.53 -1.18
C SER A 446 -7.57 -13.02 -0.78
N PRO A 447 -8.28 -13.68 0.16
CA PRO A 447 -9.63 -13.29 0.54
C PRO A 447 -9.68 -12.10 1.53
N ARG A 448 -8.55 -11.44 1.76
CA ARG A 448 -8.45 -10.22 2.57
C ARG A 448 -9.14 -9.08 1.83
N ALA A 449 -9.72 -8.15 2.59
CA ALA A 449 -10.21 -6.89 2.05
C ALA A 449 -9.05 -5.91 1.85
N GLU A 450 -9.21 -4.98 0.89
CA GLU A 450 -8.27 -3.89 0.61
C GLU A 450 -9.06 -2.59 0.35
N ALA A 451 -8.98 -1.65 1.28
CA ALA A 451 -9.96 -0.57 1.37
C ALA A 451 -9.90 0.46 0.23
N LEU A 452 -8.72 0.74 -0.32
CA LEU A 452 -8.59 1.69 -1.43
C LEU A 452 -9.17 1.07 -2.70
N GLY A 453 -8.80 -0.17 -3.04
CA GLY A 453 -9.31 -0.89 -4.20
C GLY A 453 -10.83 -1.05 -4.19
N GLU A 454 -11.42 -1.37 -3.04
CA GLU A 454 -12.88 -1.40 -2.84
C GLU A 454 -13.51 -0.03 -3.13
N SER A 455 -12.93 1.03 -2.58
CA SER A 455 -13.39 2.39 -2.80
C SER A 455 -13.30 2.79 -4.27
N LEU A 456 -12.20 2.46 -4.94
CA LEU A 456 -11.99 2.75 -6.36
C LEU A 456 -12.92 1.93 -7.26
N ALA A 457 -13.23 0.69 -6.89
CA ALA A 457 -14.18 -0.14 -7.64
C ALA A 457 -15.58 0.50 -7.66
N VAL A 458 -16.00 1.10 -6.54
CA VAL A 458 -17.25 1.88 -6.45
C VAL A 458 -17.14 3.20 -7.21
N LEU A 459 -16.07 3.97 -6.98
CA LEU A 459 -15.91 5.31 -7.56
C LEU A 459 -15.79 5.28 -9.08
N PHE A 460 -15.19 4.24 -9.66
CA PHE A 460 -15.01 4.06 -11.10
C PHE A 460 -16.07 3.17 -11.75
N ASP A 461 -17.15 2.82 -11.04
CA ASP A 461 -18.26 2.02 -11.57
C ASP A 461 -17.81 0.64 -12.10
N ILE A 462 -16.77 0.07 -11.49
CA ILE A 462 -16.35 -1.33 -11.71
C ILE A 462 -17.32 -2.26 -10.99
N ALA A 463 -17.65 -1.91 -9.74
CA ALA A 463 -18.71 -2.52 -8.96
C ALA A 463 -20.07 -1.97 -9.39
N GLY A 464 -21.02 -2.84 -9.71
CA GLY A 464 -22.41 -2.42 -9.93
C GLY A 464 -23.09 -1.95 -8.64
N ASP A 465 -24.30 -1.38 -8.73
CA ASP A 465 -25.02 -0.83 -7.57
C ASP A 465 -25.21 -1.85 -6.43
N ILE A 466 -25.53 -3.10 -6.77
CA ILE A 466 -25.72 -4.19 -5.80
C ILE A 466 -24.40 -4.53 -5.09
N GLN A 467 -23.31 -4.67 -5.86
CA GLN A 467 -21.97 -4.95 -5.30
C GLN A 467 -21.52 -3.79 -4.42
N SER A 468 -21.69 -2.54 -4.90
CA SER A 468 -21.34 -1.32 -4.18
C SER A 468 -22.04 -1.23 -2.83
N THR A 469 -23.33 -1.56 -2.78
CA THR A 469 -24.09 -1.61 -1.52
C THR A 469 -23.53 -2.71 -0.60
N SER A 470 -23.34 -3.92 -1.14
CA SER A 470 -22.82 -5.08 -0.43
C SER A 470 -21.44 -4.84 0.21
N ILE A 471 -20.56 -4.09 -0.46
CA ILE A 471 -19.22 -3.76 0.06
C ILE A 471 -19.30 -3.05 1.40
N PHE A 472 -20.13 -1.99 1.52
CA PHE A 472 -20.25 -1.24 2.78
C PHE A 472 -20.93 -2.05 3.90
N GLN A 473 -21.82 -2.98 3.53
CA GLN A 473 -22.50 -3.85 4.49
C GLN A 473 -21.60 -4.94 5.06
N ASN A 474 -20.66 -5.44 4.25
CA ASN A 474 -19.95 -6.68 4.57
C ASN A 474 -18.45 -6.52 4.76
N MET A 475 -17.81 -5.50 4.18
CA MET A 475 -16.38 -5.27 4.37
C MET A 475 -16.10 -4.79 5.81
N PRO A 476 -15.23 -5.48 6.56
CA PRO A 476 -14.93 -5.09 7.94
C PRO A 476 -14.27 -3.71 8.05
N VAL A 477 -14.78 -2.88 8.96
CA VAL A 477 -14.18 -1.62 9.40
C VAL A 477 -13.85 -1.70 10.89
N THR A 478 -12.85 -0.95 11.36
CA THR A 478 -12.36 -1.01 12.76
C THR A 478 -12.80 0.22 13.55
N PRO A 479 -12.77 0.23 14.90
CA PRO A 479 -13.31 1.34 15.70
C PRO A 479 -12.77 2.75 15.40
N PHE A 480 -11.57 2.86 14.83
CA PHE A 480 -10.94 4.14 14.52
C PHE A 480 -10.93 4.50 13.02
N GLY A 481 -11.44 3.63 12.15
CA GLY A 481 -11.54 3.86 10.71
C GLY A 481 -11.51 2.56 9.89
N VAL A 482 -11.59 2.70 8.57
CA VAL A 482 -11.37 1.59 7.64
C VAL A 482 -9.87 1.24 7.63
N PRO A 483 -9.48 0.00 7.98
CA PRO A 483 -8.08 -0.40 7.92
C PRO A 483 -7.66 -0.59 6.45
N CYS A 484 -6.38 -0.42 6.13
CA CYS A 484 -5.87 -0.64 4.77
C CYS A 484 -6.16 -2.06 4.27
N ILE A 485 -5.97 -3.05 5.14
CA ILE A 485 -6.31 -4.46 4.88
C ILE A 485 -7.05 -5.06 6.08
N TYR A 486 -7.84 -6.12 5.83
CA TYR A 486 -8.45 -6.93 6.89
C TYR A 486 -8.70 -8.38 6.47
N PRO A 487 -8.48 -9.39 7.33
CA PRO A 487 -7.83 -9.30 8.64
C PRO A 487 -6.34 -8.98 8.51
N GLN A 488 -5.74 -8.58 9.63
CA GLN A 488 -4.32 -8.23 9.73
C GLN A 488 -3.42 -9.47 9.66
N ILE A 489 -2.16 -9.24 9.31
CA ILE A 489 -1.10 -10.26 9.25
C ILE A 489 -0.42 -10.35 10.62
N PRO A 490 -0.32 -11.55 11.23
CA PRO A 490 0.28 -11.70 12.55
C PRO A 490 1.79 -11.49 12.52
N GLY A 491 2.34 -10.94 13.60
CA GLY A 491 3.80 -10.77 13.76
C GLY A 491 4.42 -9.68 12.89
N ILE A 492 3.60 -8.79 12.33
CA ILE A 492 4.04 -7.68 11.48
C ILE A 492 3.63 -6.36 12.15
N PRO A 493 4.58 -5.46 12.44
CA PRO A 493 4.28 -4.22 13.14
C PRO A 493 3.43 -3.28 12.26
N PRO A 494 2.68 -2.34 12.88
CA PRO A 494 1.79 -1.48 12.12
C PRO A 494 2.51 -0.56 11.13
N TYR A 495 2.06 -0.54 9.88
CA TYR A 495 2.36 0.53 8.92
C TYR A 495 1.32 0.52 7.80
N HIS A 496 1.36 -0.46 6.88
CA HIS A 496 0.20 -0.79 6.04
C HIS A 496 -0.68 -1.84 6.72
N ASN A 497 -0.05 -2.84 7.35
CA ASN A 497 -0.74 -3.79 8.21
C ASN A 497 -1.20 -3.07 9.50
N ASN A 498 -2.35 -3.47 10.05
CA ASN A 498 -2.89 -2.92 11.31
C ASN A 498 -2.91 -1.38 11.37
N ALA A 499 -3.22 -0.73 10.25
CA ALA A 499 -3.21 0.73 10.16
C ALA A 499 -4.45 1.28 9.44
N VAL A 500 -4.84 2.48 9.83
CA VAL A 500 -5.79 3.33 9.11
C VAL A 500 -5.00 4.47 8.50
N TRP A 501 -5.14 4.66 7.19
CA TRP A 501 -4.54 5.77 6.47
C TRP A 501 -5.64 6.79 6.13
N PRO A 502 -5.54 8.06 6.58
CA PRO A 502 -6.61 9.04 6.38
C PRO A 502 -6.98 9.25 4.91
N PHE A 503 -6.04 9.13 3.97
CA PHE A 503 -6.38 9.27 2.55
C PHE A 503 -7.25 8.11 2.05
N VAL A 504 -6.99 6.87 2.50
CA VAL A 504 -7.79 5.68 2.16
C VAL A 504 -9.19 5.85 2.74
N GLN A 505 -9.27 6.27 4.01
CA GLN A 505 -10.54 6.67 4.64
C GLN A 505 -11.27 7.75 3.83
N SER A 506 -10.55 8.70 3.24
CA SER A 506 -11.17 9.75 2.42
C SER A 506 -11.78 9.18 1.14
N TYR A 507 -11.11 8.26 0.45
CA TYR A 507 -11.69 7.58 -0.71
C TYR A 507 -12.90 6.71 -0.31
N TRP A 508 -12.83 6.01 0.82
CA TRP A 508 -13.96 5.27 1.38
C TRP A 508 -15.17 6.18 1.63
N ASN A 509 -14.93 7.38 2.16
CA ASN A 509 -15.98 8.38 2.40
C ASN A 509 -16.60 8.87 1.08
N LEU A 510 -15.79 9.12 0.04
CA LEU A 510 -16.30 9.50 -1.28
C LEU A 510 -17.15 8.38 -1.89
N ALA A 511 -16.71 7.13 -1.76
CA ALA A 511 -17.46 5.96 -2.21
C ALA A 511 -18.78 5.80 -1.42
N ALA A 512 -18.76 6.00 -0.10
CA ALA A 512 -19.96 5.96 0.75
C ALA A 512 -20.95 7.08 0.39
N ALA A 513 -20.44 8.28 0.08
CA ALA A 513 -21.27 9.38 -0.38
C ALA A 513 -21.92 9.07 -1.74
N LYS A 514 -21.17 8.48 -2.67
CA LYS A 514 -21.67 8.06 -4.00
C LYS A 514 -22.77 7.00 -3.90
N THR A 515 -22.60 6.00 -3.03
CA THR A 515 -23.59 4.93 -2.82
C THR A 515 -24.77 5.36 -1.95
N GLY A 516 -24.67 6.50 -1.28
CA GLY A 516 -25.69 6.96 -0.35
C GLY A 516 -25.72 6.16 0.95
N ASN A 517 -24.59 5.65 1.43
CA ASN A 517 -24.50 5.04 2.77
C ASN A 517 -24.15 6.10 3.83
N GLU A 518 -25.18 6.68 4.46
CA GLU A 518 -24.99 7.73 5.48
C GLU A 518 -24.17 7.26 6.69
N GLU A 519 -24.37 6.03 7.15
CA GLU A 519 -23.71 5.50 8.36
C GLU A 519 -22.20 5.37 8.14
N ALA A 520 -21.81 4.78 7.01
CA ALA A 520 -20.41 4.68 6.59
C ALA A 520 -19.76 6.06 6.41
N LEU A 521 -20.49 7.01 5.79
CA LEU A 521 -19.99 8.37 5.59
C LEU A 521 -19.80 9.10 6.92
N ASN A 522 -20.79 9.04 7.82
CA ASN A 522 -20.71 9.71 9.13
C ASN A 522 -19.58 9.14 9.98
N PHE A 523 -19.46 7.81 10.03
CA PHE A 523 -18.36 7.13 10.70
C PHE A 523 -17.00 7.57 10.15
N GLY A 524 -16.83 7.55 8.83
CA GLY A 524 -15.57 7.89 8.19
C GLY A 524 -15.20 9.37 8.28
N LEU A 525 -16.18 10.29 8.27
CA LEU A 525 -15.95 11.71 8.60
C LEU A 525 -15.45 11.84 10.05
N ALA A 526 -16.08 11.12 10.97
CA ALA A 526 -15.70 11.15 12.38
C ALA A 526 -14.28 10.63 12.61
N ALA A 527 -13.88 9.56 11.92
CA ALA A 527 -12.52 9.02 11.97
C ALA A 527 -11.46 10.07 11.55
N LEU A 528 -11.69 10.77 10.44
CA LEU A 528 -10.78 11.82 9.95
C LEU A 528 -10.69 13.01 10.91
N TYR A 529 -11.83 13.54 11.35
CA TYR A 529 -11.84 14.71 12.23
C TYR A 529 -11.32 14.40 13.63
N ARG A 530 -11.54 13.17 14.11
CA ARG A 530 -10.94 12.68 15.36
C ARG A 530 -9.42 12.68 15.27
N ALA A 531 -8.85 12.08 14.23
CA ALA A 531 -7.40 12.02 14.05
C ALA A 531 -6.80 13.43 13.93
N GLY A 532 -7.26 14.25 12.98
CA GLY A 532 -6.73 15.60 12.78
C GLY A 532 -6.90 16.52 14.00
N GLY A 533 -8.03 16.40 14.70
CA GLY A 533 -8.34 17.19 15.89
C GLY A 533 -7.43 16.84 17.08
N LEU A 534 -7.29 15.55 17.39
CA LEU A 534 -6.45 15.10 18.51
C LEU A 534 -4.96 15.32 18.23
N PHE A 535 -4.52 15.06 17.00
CA PHE A 535 -3.10 15.09 16.64
C PHE A 535 -2.59 16.48 16.25
N LEU A 536 -3.50 17.40 15.92
CA LEU A 536 -3.19 18.76 15.44
C LEU A 536 -2.33 18.79 14.18
N THR A 537 -2.41 17.74 13.36
CA THR A 537 -1.80 17.63 12.03
C THR A 537 -2.48 16.52 11.25
N ASN A 538 -2.34 16.52 9.92
CA ASN A 538 -2.71 15.38 9.09
C ASN A 538 -1.53 14.40 9.00
N TYR A 539 -1.49 13.40 9.88
CA TYR A 539 -0.53 12.29 9.80
C TYR A 539 -0.81 11.35 8.62
N GLU A 540 0.21 10.61 8.18
CA GLU A 540 0.09 9.62 7.09
C GLU A 540 -0.76 8.42 7.48
N ASN A 541 -0.56 7.93 8.71
CA ASN A 541 -1.24 6.73 9.21
C ASN A 541 -1.37 6.76 10.74
N PHE A 542 -2.18 5.86 11.28
CA PHE A 542 -2.24 5.56 12.71
C PHE A 542 -2.66 4.09 12.92
N VAL A 543 -2.36 3.54 14.10
CA VAL A 543 -2.61 2.12 14.41
C VAL A 543 -4.12 1.85 14.46
N ALA A 544 -4.60 0.86 13.71
CA ALA A 544 -6.03 0.54 13.63
C ALA A 544 -6.61 0.01 14.95
N GLU A 545 -5.78 -0.66 15.77
CA GLU A 545 -6.18 -1.24 17.05
C GLU A 545 -6.33 -0.20 18.17
N THR A 546 -5.43 0.78 18.22
CA THR A 546 -5.35 1.75 19.34
C THR A 546 -5.82 3.15 18.96
N GLY A 547 -5.87 3.44 17.66
CA GLY A 547 -6.11 4.77 17.13
C GLY A 547 -4.96 5.74 17.40
N ASP A 548 -3.79 5.30 17.86
CA ASP A 548 -2.64 6.16 18.16
C ASP A 548 -1.75 6.35 16.92
N TYR A 549 -1.22 7.56 16.75
CA TYR A 549 -0.26 7.86 15.68
C TYR A 549 1.14 7.36 16.02
N LYS A 550 1.45 7.16 17.32
CA LYS A 550 2.65 6.43 17.76
C LYS A 550 2.37 4.93 17.78
N GLY A 551 3.32 4.14 17.27
CA GLY A 551 3.21 2.68 17.15
C GLY A 551 3.17 2.17 15.71
N THR A 552 3.17 3.07 14.72
CA THR A 552 3.48 2.70 13.33
C THR A 552 4.99 2.80 13.07
N GLU A 553 5.52 1.98 12.16
CA GLU A 553 6.96 1.90 11.86
C GLU A 553 7.52 3.25 11.38
N ILE A 554 6.79 3.94 10.50
CA ILE A 554 7.11 5.29 10.03
C ILE A 554 5.83 6.13 9.88
N ASN A 555 5.99 7.43 10.13
CA ASN A 555 4.92 8.42 10.04
C ASN A 555 5.51 9.84 9.97
N SER A 556 4.77 10.78 9.37
CA SER A 556 5.12 12.19 9.34
C SER A 556 3.90 13.09 9.28
N ASP A 557 4.05 14.24 9.95
CA ASP A 557 3.09 15.32 9.94
C ASP A 557 2.98 15.94 8.54
N ARG A 558 1.89 16.67 8.31
CA ARG A 558 1.63 17.33 7.04
C ARG A 558 1.75 16.36 5.86
N MET A 559 1.15 15.16 5.98
CA MET A 559 1.15 14.20 4.89
C MET A 559 0.21 14.68 3.78
N LEU A 560 0.73 14.76 2.55
CA LEU A 560 0.08 15.39 1.39
C LEU A 560 -1.30 14.78 1.08
N TRP A 561 -1.42 13.47 1.17
CA TRP A 561 -2.68 12.79 0.86
C TRP A 561 -3.71 12.98 1.96
N SER A 562 -3.27 12.90 3.22
CA SER A 562 -4.16 13.03 4.38
C SER A 562 -4.76 14.43 4.45
N MET A 563 -3.96 15.47 4.22
CA MET A 563 -4.47 16.84 4.12
C MET A 563 -5.40 17.03 2.91
N ALA A 564 -5.07 16.43 1.75
CA ALA A 564 -5.93 16.48 0.57
C ALA A 564 -7.28 15.78 0.84
N GLY A 565 -7.25 14.67 1.58
CA GLY A 565 -8.41 13.92 2.02
C GLY A 565 -9.33 14.75 2.92
N ASN A 566 -8.78 15.47 3.90
CA ASN A 566 -9.54 16.39 4.75
C ASN A 566 -10.21 17.50 3.92
N LEU A 567 -9.45 18.15 3.03
CA LEU A 567 -9.98 19.19 2.13
C LEU A 567 -11.10 18.64 1.22
N ALA A 568 -10.95 17.41 0.72
CA ALA A 568 -11.94 16.77 -0.13
C ALA A 568 -13.29 16.56 0.57
N MET A 569 -13.34 16.39 1.90
CA MET A 569 -14.61 16.28 2.62
C MET A 569 -15.43 17.58 2.49
N VAL A 570 -14.79 18.74 2.52
CA VAL A 570 -15.49 20.01 2.28
C VAL A 570 -15.89 20.15 0.81
N HIS A 571 -14.94 19.97 -0.10
CA HIS A 571 -15.16 20.28 -1.53
C HIS A 571 -16.05 19.25 -2.25
N ARG A 572 -15.81 17.96 -2.04
CA ARG A 572 -16.46 16.87 -2.79
C ARG A 572 -17.67 16.30 -2.08
N VAL A 573 -17.67 16.26 -0.74
CA VAL A 573 -18.82 15.75 0.02
C VAL A 573 -19.79 16.88 0.37
N PHE A 574 -19.33 17.91 1.09
CA PHE A 574 -20.25 18.95 1.58
C PHE A 574 -20.69 19.95 0.51
N MET A 575 -19.79 20.42 -0.34
CA MET A 575 -20.17 21.25 -1.49
C MET A 575 -20.63 20.39 -2.67
N GLY A 576 -20.31 19.09 -2.67
CA GLY A 576 -20.78 18.16 -3.70
C GLY A 576 -20.13 18.33 -5.07
N MET A 577 -18.89 18.84 -5.15
CA MET A 577 -18.29 19.18 -6.44
C MET A 577 -17.67 17.98 -7.15
N SER A 578 -18.22 17.67 -8.32
CA SER A 578 -17.63 16.77 -9.33
C SER A 578 -17.29 17.59 -10.57
N PHE A 579 -16.01 17.63 -10.92
CA PHE A 579 -15.53 18.36 -12.10
C PHE A 579 -15.69 17.49 -13.33
N GLU A 580 -16.21 18.08 -14.41
CA GLU A 580 -16.40 17.49 -15.73
C GLU A 580 -15.67 18.34 -16.79
N PRO A 581 -15.37 17.80 -18.00
CA PRO A 581 -14.72 18.58 -19.06
C PRO A 581 -15.42 19.91 -19.37
N ASP A 582 -16.74 19.94 -19.23
CA ASP A 582 -17.64 21.04 -19.60
C ASP A 582 -18.23 21.80 -18.38
N GLY A 583 -17.85 21.49 -17.14
CA GLY A 583 -18.39 22.19 -15.98
C GLY A 583 -18.18 21.54 -14.62
N ILE A 584 -19.00 21.95 -13.64
CA ILE A 584 -19.09 21.34 -12.31
C ILE A 584 -20.49 20.80 -12.11
N GLN A 585 -20.61 19.52 -11.79
CA GLN A 585 -21.83 18.92 -11.28
C GLN A 585 -21.86 19.05 -9.75
N PHE A 586 -22.96 19.58 -9.20
CA PHE A 586 -23.19 19.65 -7.75
C PHE A 586 -24.08 18.50 -7.27
N GLN A 587 -23.57 17.72 -6.31
CA GLN A 587 -24.23 16.60 -5.64
C GLN A 587 -23.80 16.52 -4.15
N PRO A 588 -24.14 17.51 -3.31
CA PRO A 588 -23.74 17.51 -1.91
C PRO A 588 -24.41 16.38 -1.12
N VAL A 589 -23.66 15.77 -0.21
CA VAL A 589 -24.12 14.70 0.66
C VAL A 589 -23.84 15.09 2.11
N ILE A 590 -24.90 15.42 2.85
CA ILE A 590 -24.78 15.98 4.20
C ILE A 590 -25.48 15.04 5.19
N PRO A 591 -24.74 14.34 6.07
CA PRO A 591 -25.37 13.53 7.10
C PRO A 591 -26.28 14.36 8.01
N LYS A 592 -27.35 13.76 8.50
CA LYS A 592 -28.36 14.37 9.39
C LYS A 592 -27.76 14.97 10.65
N THR A 593 -26.63 14.44 11.11
CA THR A 593 -25.90 14.93 12.28
C THR A 593 -25.09 16.19 12.01
N TYR A 594 -24.97 16.65 10.75
CA TYR A 594 -24.30 17.88 10.35
C TYR A 594 -25.30 18.93 9.85
N PRO A 595 -26.29 19.37 10.67
CA PRO A 595 -27.29 20.33 10.23
C PRO A 595 -26.71 21.73 10.01
N GLY A 596 -27.57 22.65 9.57
CA GLY A 596 -27.25 24.07 9.48
C GLY A 596 -26.69 24.47 8.11
N THR A 597 -25.93 25.56 8.11
CA THR A 597 -25.38 26.19 6.90
C THR A 597 -23.89 25.93 6.77
N LYS A 598 -23.45 25.67 5.54
CA LYS A 598 -22.04 25.50 5.17
C LYS A 598 -21.73 26.45 4.01
N THR A 599 -20.70 27.26 4.14
CA THR A 599 -20.33 28.25 3.13
C THR A 599 -18.87 28.10 2.74
N LEU A 600 -18.60 28.00 1.45
CA LEU A 600 -17.28 28.07 0.85
C LEU A 600 -17.20 29.33 -0.01
N THR A 601 -16.36 30.28 0.36
CA THR A 601 -16.17 31.54 -0.38
C THR A 601 -14.82 31.60 -1.08
N ASN A 602 -14.73 32.46 -2.10
CA ASN A 602 -13.49 32.70 -2.85
C ASN A 602 -12.92 31.43 -3.51
N PHE A 603 -13.79 30.50 -3.92
CA PHE A 603 -13.37 29.31 -4.65
C PHE A 603 -13.15 29.64 -6.12
N LYS A 604 -11.91 29.48 -6.62
CA LYS A 604 -11.59 29.79 -8.01
C LYS A 604 -11.83 28.58 -8.90
N TYR A 605 -12.54 28.79 -9.99
CA TYR A 605 -12.77 27.79 -11.02
C TYR A 605 -12.69 28.44 -12.40
N ARG A 606 -11.65 28.12 -13.18
CA ARG A 606 -11.38 28.75 -14.49
C ARG A 606 -11.44 30.28 -14.36
N ALA A 607 -12.28 30.95 -15.14
CA ALA A 607 -12.47 32.40 -15.13
C ALA A 607 -13.50 32.87 -14.07
N ALA A 608 -14.07 31.97 -13.28
CA ALA A 608 -15.05 32.26 -12.25
C ALA A 608 -14.44 32.26 -10.83
N THR A 609 -15.08 33.01 -9.94
CA THR A 609 -14.91 32.93 -8.48
C THR A 609 -16.28 32.62 -7.88
N LEU A 610 -16.39 31.51 -7.16
CA LEU A 610 -17.64 31.00 -6.63
C LEU A 610 -17.71 31.19 -5.12
N ASP A 611 -18.84 31.68 -4.65
CA ASP A 611 -19.27 31.65 -3.26
C ASP A 611 -20.44 30.66 -3.16
N ILE A 612 -20.19 29.49 -2.58
CA ILE A 612 -21.14 28.37 -2.51
C ILE A 612 -21.69 28.28 -1.09
N THR A 613 -23.01 28.25 -0.96
CA THR A 613 -23.70 28.03 0.32
C THR A 613 -24.62 26.83 0.22
N VAL A 614 -24.46 25.87 1.13
CA VAL A 614 -25.31 24.67 1.25
C VAL A 614 -26.07 24.75 2.57
N ASN A 615 -27.40 24.64 2.49
CA ASN A 615 -28.31 24.70 3.65
C ASN A 615 -29.06 23.38 3.82
N GLY A 616 -29.02 22.81 5.02
CA GLY A 616 -29.78 21.60 5.38
C GLY A 616 -28.98 20.31 5.22
N THR A 617 -29.70 19.18 5.28
CA THR A 617 -29.14 17.81 5.30
C THR A 617 -29.74 16.94 4.19
N GLY A 618 -29.16 15.76 3.95
CA GLY A 618 -29.62 14.80 2.94
C GLY A 618 -28.63 14.65 1.78
N ASN A 619 -28.99 13.83 0.80
CA ASN A 619 -28.21 13.59 -0.43
C ASN A 619 -28.95 14.02 -1.71
N ARG A 620 -30.05 14.78 -1.56
CA ARG A 620 -30.82 15.33 -2.69
C ARG A 620 -30.94 16.84 -2.56
N ILE A 621 -30.75 17.52 -3.69
CA ILE A 621 -30.97 18.96 -3.81
C ILE A 621 -32.47 19.23 -3.95
N GLN A 622 -33.02 20.11 -3.10
CA GLN A 622 -34.37 20.64 -3.26
C GLN A 622 -34.39 21.77 -4.29
N THR A 623 -33.49 22.75 -4.11
CA THR A 623 -33.28 23.86 -5.05
C THR A 623 -31.81 24.21 -5.13
N ILE A 624 -31.39 24.66 -6.30
CA ILE A 624 -30.06 25.23 -6.52
C ILE A 624 -30.19 26.45 -7.42
N ASN A 625 -29.58 27.56 -7.00
CA ASN A 625 -29.60 28.81 -7.73
C ASN A 625 -28.18 29.30 -8.03
N LEU A 626 -28.01 29.92 -9.19
CA LEU A 626 -26.86 30.75 -9.57
C LEU A 626 -27.34 32.20 -9.64
N ASP A 627 -26.80 33.05 -8.77
CA ASP A 627 -27.19 34.47 -8.65
C ASP A 627 -28.71 34.68 -8.52
N GLY A 628 -29.35 33.85 -7.70
CA GLY A 628 -30.80 33.89 -7.44
C GLY A 628 -31.68 33.31 -8.55
N LYS A 629 -31.10 32.76 -9.63
CA LYS A 629 -31.84 32.08 -10.71
C LYS A 629 -31.62 30.56 -10.64
N PRO A 630 -32.65 29.73 -10.91
CA PRO A 630 -32.50 28.28 -10.91
C PRO A 630 -31.35 27.81 -11.80
N LEU A 631 -30.47 26.97 -11.26
CA LEU A 631 -29.39 26.33 -12.01
C LEU A 631 -29.86 24.96 -12.50
N ALA A 632 -30.09 24.83 -13.81
CA ALA A 632 -30.61 23.60 -14.39
C ALA A 632 -29.67 22.41 -14.13
N ASN A 633 -30.25 21.25 -13.80
CA ASN A 633 -29.55 20.00 -13.52
C ASN A 633 -28.48 20.08 -12.41
N ALA A 634 -28.48 21.15 -11.61
CA ALA A 634 -27.41 21.44 -10.66
C ALA A 634 -26.00 21.45 -11.30
N PHE A 635 -25.92 21.93 -12.55
CA PHE A 635 -24.69 21.93 -13.33
C PHE A 635 -24.23 23.35 -13.65
N LEU A 636 -22.99 23.69 -13.31
CA LEU A 636 -22.35 24.96 -13.63
C LEU A 636 -21.49 24.82 -14.90
N PRO A 637 -21.84 25.52 -15.99
CA PRO A 637 -21.04 25.48 -17.21
C PRO A 637 -19.61 26.01 -17.03
N ALA A 638 -18.69 25.42 -17.78
CA ALA A 638 -17.27 25.75 -17.80
C ALA A 638 -16.92 27.17 -18.25
N ASP A 639 -17.79 27.83 -19.01
CA ASP A 639 -17.58 29.16 -19.60
C ASP A 639 -18.09 30.31 -18.72
N VAL A 640 -18.60 29.99 -17.52
CA VAL A 640 -18.97 30.99 -16.51
C VAL A 640 -17.74 31.82 -16.11
N THR A 641 -17.91 33.14 -16.01
CA THR A 641 -16.83 34.09 -15.73
C THR A 641 -17.24 35.14 -14.72
N GLY A 642 -16.30 35.63 -13.91
CA GLY A 642 -16.58 36.62 -12.88
C GLY A 642 -17.00 35.99 -11.55
N ARG A 643 -17.54 36.79 -10.63
CA ARG A 643 -17.90 36.34 -9.29
C ARG A 643 -19.38 35.95 -9.23
N HIS A 644 -19.68 34.76 -8.71
CA HIS A 644 -21.02 34.22 -8.64
C HIS A 644 -21.35 33.64 -7.28
N ALA A 645 -22.62 33.73 -6.90
CA ALA A 645 -23.17 33.08 -5.72
C ALA A 645 -23.96 31.82 -6.13
N ILE A 646 -23.64 30.69 -5.51
CA ILE A 646 -24.36 29.44 -5.66
C ILE A 646 -25.05 29.12 -4.33
N GLU A 647 -26.37 28.98 -4.36
CA GLU A 647 -27.17 28.67 -3.18
C GLU A 647 -27.85 27.32 -3.38
N ILE A 648 -27.53 26.36 -2.52
CA ILE A 648 -28.07 25.00 -2.53
C ILE A 648 -28.91 24.81 -1.26
N VAL A 649 -30.16 24.40 -1.44
CA VAL A 649 -31.03 23.95 -0.35
C VAL A 649 -31.22 22.44 -0.49
N MET A 650 -30.88 21.71 0.56
CA MET A 650 -31.02 20.26 0.62
C MET A 650 -32.47 19.87 0.93
N ALA A 651 -32.89 18.72 0.42
CA ALA A 651 -34.26 18.22 0.60
C ALA A 651 -34.58 17.73 2.02
N GLY A 652 -33.57 17.59 2.90
CA GLY A 652 -33.76 17.06 4.25
C GLY A 652 -34.16 15.58 4.27
N ASN A 653 -33.97 14.86 3.15
CA ASN A 653 -34.34 13.45 3.07
C ASN A 653 -33.38 12.59 3.90
N ASP A 654 -33.94 11.55 4.51
CA ASP A 654 -33.12 10.46 5.02
C ASP A 654 -32.49 9.72 3.83
N PHE A 655 -31.24 9.33 4.01
CA PHE A 655 -30.49 8.47 3.09
C PHE A 655 -29.66 7.46 3.88
N GLY A 656 -30.14 7.11 5.08
CA GLY A 656 -29.61 6.07 5.95
C GLY A 656 -29.13 4.84 5.17
N GLY A 657 -27.92 4.40 5.51
CA GLY A 657 -27.23 3.29 4.87
C GLY A 657 -27.55 1.95 5.52
N GLU A 658 -27.37 0.88 4.77
CA GLU A 658 -27.67 -0.49 5.21
C GLU A 658 -26.64 -1.06 6.21
N GLY A 659 -26.10 -0.20 7.09
CA GLY A 659 -25.12 -0.54 8.12
C GLY A 659 -23.66 -0.33 7.69
N ILE A 660 -22.78 -0.53 8.68
CA ILE A 660 -21.35 -0.79 8.52
C ILE A 660 -21.01 -2.12 9.20
N ASN A 661 -20.05 -2.88 8.66
CA ASN A 661 -19.53 -4.06 9.33
C ASN A 661 -18.43 -3.68 10.34
N LEU A 662 -18.81 -3.07 11.46
CA LEU A 662 -17.87 -2.71 12.52
C LEU A 662 -17.37 -3.97 13.24
N GLN A 663 -16.07 -4.23 13.17
CA GLN A 663 -15.40 -5.39 13.75
C GLN A 663 -14.21 -4.96 14.61
N PRO A 664 -13.87 -5.70 15.68
CA PRO A 664 -12.59 -5.51 16.35
C PRO A 664 -11.44 -5.80 15.37
N VAL A 665 -10.25 -5.26 15.65
CA VAL A 665 -9.05 -5.68 14.92
C VAL A 665 -8.86 -7.18 15.13
N ARG A 666 -8.61 -7.88 14.03
CA ARG A 666 -8.38 -9.32 14.01
C ARG A 666 -7.17 -9.65 13.16
N PHE A 667 -6.40 -10.64 13.61
CA PHE A 667 -5.29 -11.20 12.89
C PHE A 667 -5.66 -12.59 12.35
N SER A 668 -5.19 -12.90 11.15
CA SER A 668 -5.20 -14.27 10.61
C SER A 668 -4.11 -15.13 11.28
N LEU A 669 -4.12 -16.44 11.03
CA LEU A 669 -2.97 -17.30 11.35
C LEU A 669 -1.79 -17.01 10.41
N PRO A 670 -0.54 -17.27 10.81
CA PRO A 670 0.59 -17.20 9.90
C PRO A 670 0.43 -18.25 8.80
N ASN A 671 1.02 -18.03 7.63
CA ASN A 671 0.99 -19.03 6.57
C ASN A 671 1.85 -20.26 6.96
N PRO A 672 1.37 -21.49 6.69
CA PRO A 672 2.16 -22.70 6.91
C PRO A 672 3.52 -22.64 6.20
N GLN A 673 4.55 -23.18 6.85
CA GLN A 673 5.89 -23.31 6.30
C GLN A 673 6.09 -24.76 5.85
N THR A 674 5.90 -25.01 4.55
CA THR A 674 5.92 -26.35 3.98
C THR A 674 7.33 -26.76 3.56
N ARG A 675 7.66 -28.04 3.73
CA ARG A 675 8.88 -28.67 3.23
C ARG A 675 8.56 -29.99 2.55
N GLU A 676 9.31 -30.30 1.50
CA GLU A 676 9.28 -31.62 0.87
C GLU A 676 9.93 -32.66 1.78
N ASN A 677 9.31 -33.84 1.86
CA ASN A 677 9.85 -35.00 2.55
C ASN A 677 9.51 -36.29 1.79
N GLY A 678 10.28 -36.61 0.76
CA GLY A 678 10.02 -37.77 -0.10
C GLY A 678 8.77 -37.56 -0.95
N GLN A 679 7.71 -38.34 -0.69
CA GLN A 679 6.40 -38.18 -1.33
C GLN A 679 5.40 -37.42 -0.44
N ASP A 680 5.85 -36.86 0.68
CA ASP A 680 5.02 -36.04 1.57
C ASP A 680 5.39 -34.56 1.46
N ILE A 681 4.42 -33.70 1.69
CA ILE A 681 4.64 -32.31 2.09
C ILE A 681 4.33 -32.21 3.59
N ARG A 682 5.23 -31.61 4.37
CA ARG A 682 5.09 -31.48 5.83
C ARG A 682 5.24 -30.05 6.29
N TRP A 683 4.55 -29.70 7.37
CA TRP A 683 4.65 -28.40 8.04
C TRP A 683 4.46 -28.56 9.55
N GLU A 684 4.89 -27.55 10.31
CA GLU A 684 4.64 -27.52 11.75
C GLU A 684 3.18 -27.15 12.04
N PRO A 685 2.49 -27.87 12.95
CA PRO A 685 1.15 -27.49 13.38
C PRO A 685 1.10 -26.06 13.94
N LEU A 686 0.20 -25.25 13.40
CA LEU A 686 -0.03 -23.88 13.86
C LEU A 686 -1.01 -23.88 15.04
N LYS A 687 -0.61 -23.24 16.15
CA LYS A 687 -1.48 -23.03 17.30
C LYS A 687 -2.73 -22.24 16.88
N GLY A 688 -3.91 -22.79 17.13
CA GLY A 688 -5.19 -22.17 16.80
C GLY A 688 -5.73 -22.51 15.41
N ALA A 689 -5.01 -23.29 14.60
CA ALA A 689 -5.56 -23.87 13.38
C ALA A 689 -6.61 -24.94 13.73
N GLU A 690 -7.80 -24.82 13.15
CA GLU A 690 -8.84 -25.85 13.24
C GLU A 690 -8.62 -26.92 12.16
N TYR A 691 -8.25 -26.50 10.95
CA TYR A 691 -7.85 -27.37 9.85
C TYR A 691 -6.95 -26.61 8.86
N TYR A 692 -6.39 -27.35 7.91
CA TYR A 692 -5.61 -26.83 6.79
C TYR A 692 -6.35 -27.09 5.47
N LEU A 693 -6.30 -26.14 4.54
CA LEU A 693 -6.73 -26.34 3.16
C LEU A 693 -5.54 -26.75 2.31
N VAL A 694 -5.76 -27.75 1.46
CA VAL A 694 -4.76 -28.24 0.51
C VAL A 694 -5.15 -27.76 -0.88
N TYR A 695 -4.27 -26.96 -1.49
CA TYR A 695 -4.39 -26.50 -2.85
C TYR A 695 -3.57 -27.38 -3.77
N ARG A 696 -4.11 -27.72 -4.94
CA ARG A 696 -3.41 -28.38 -6.03
C ARG A 696 -3.61 -27.56 -7.30
N ASP A 697 -2.52 -27.15 -7.94
CA ASP A 697 -2.54 -26.36 -9.17
C ASP A 697 -3.48 -25.12 -9.10
N GLY A 698 -3.53 -24.49 -7.92
CA GLY A 698 -4.37 -23.32 -7.65
C GLY A 698 -5.78 -23.61 -7.13
N GLU A 699 -6.27 -24.84 -7.22
CA GLU A 699 -7.62 -25.24 -6.78
C GLU A 699 -7.62 -25.91 -5.40
N VAL A 700 -8.66 -25.67 -4.59
CA VAL A 700 -8.82 -26.34 -3.30
C VAL A 700 -9.23 -27.79 -3.50
N MET A 701 -8.38 -28.73 -3.10
CA MET A 701 -8.64 -30.17 -3.19
C MET A 701 -9.40 -30.72 -1.99
N GLY A 702 -9.20 -30.14 -0.81
CA GLY A 702 -9.80 -30.62 0.41
C GLY A 702 -9.21 -29.99 1.66
N LYS A 703 -9.66 -30.51 2.81
CA LYS A 703 -9.20 -30.11 4.14
C LYS A 703 -8.53 -31.27 4.87
N THR A 704 -7.51 -30.97 5.67
CA THR A 704 -6.83 -31.95 6.54
C THR A 704 -6.60 -31.35 7.92
N ASN A 705 -6.58 -32.20 8.96
CA ASN A 705 -6.18 -31.83 10.31
C ASN A 705 -4.72 -32.22 10.59
N ASP A 706 -4.14 -33.04 9.71
CA ASP A 706 -2.77 -33.50 9.85
C ASP A 706 -1.79 -32.44 9.35
N ALA A 707 -0.61 -32.39 9.95
CA ALA A 707 0.48 -31.48 9.57
C ALA A 707 1.33 -32.03 8.40
N HIS A 708 0.73 -32.92 7.61
CA HIS A 708 1.34 -33.49 6.41
C HIS A 708 0.26 -33.80 5.38
N TYR A 709 0.68 -33.88 4.13
CA TYR A 709 -0.15 -34.30 3.02
C TYR A 709 0.65 -35.23 2.11
N GLU A 710 0.14 -36.43 1.88
CA GLU A 710 0.74 -37.40 0.98
C GLU A 710 0.46 -36.98 -0.47
N VAL A 711 1.51 -36.92 -1.28
CA VAL A 711 1.45 -36.51 -2.67
C VAL A 711 1.64 -37.72 -3.57
N THR A 712 0.58 -38.05 -4.30
CA THR A 712 0.62 -39.01 -5.39
C THR A 712 0.35 -38.29 -6.70
N SER A 713 1.39 -37.82 -7.39
CA SER A 713 1.26 -37.30 -8.75
C SER A 713 2.32 -37.90 -9.68
N PRO A 714 1.93 -38.52 -10.82
CA PRO A 714 2.88 -39.03 -11.80
C PRO A 714 3.51 -37.91 -12.65
N SER A 715 3.04 -36.67 -12.53
CA SER A 715 3.52 -35.50 -13.27
C SER A 715 3.80 -34.31 -12.34
N ALA A 716 4.39 -33.23 -12.88
CA ALA A 716 4.70 -32.06 -12.08
C ALA A 716 3.42 -31.37 -11.60
N THR A 717 3.26 -31.26 -10.29
CA THR A 717 2.04 -30.74 -9.66
C THR A 717 2.40 -29.76 -8.56
N GLU A 718 1.76 -28.59 -8.57
CA GLU A 718 1.93 -27.59 -7.53
C GLU A 718 1.03 -27.91 -6.34
N TYR A 719 1.56 -27.81 -5.14
CA TYR A 719 0.81 -27.87 -3.89
C TYR A 719 1.08 -26.65 -3.02
N LYS A 720 0.02 -26.14 -2.39
CA LYS A 720 0.09 -25.07 -1.37
C LYS A 720 -0.82 -25.42 -0.20
N ILE A 721 -0.46 -24.96 0.99
CA ILE A 721 -1.24 -25.20 2.22
C ILE A 721 -1.62 -23.87 2.85
N SER A 722 -2.87 -23.68 3.26
CA SER A 722 -3.27 -22.58 4.14
C SER A 722 -3.86 -23.13 5.44
N ALA A 723 -3.85 -22.32 6.49
CA ALA A 723 -4.46 -22.65 7.77
C ALA A 723 -5.75 -21.86 7.97
N VAL A 724 -6.76 -22.50 8.55
CA VAL A 724 -8.04 -21.88 8.88
C VAL A 724 -8.26 -21.97 10.38
N ASP A 725 -8.59 -20.84 11.01
CA ASP A 725 -8.90 -20.77 12.43
C ASP A 725 -10.36 -21.13 12.74
N SER A 726 -10.70 -21.17 14.03
CA SER A 726 -12.03 -21.57 14.49
C SER A 726 -13.16 -20.59 14.21
N SER A 727 -12.88 -19.43 13.59
CA SER A 727 -13.92 -18.57 13.04
C SER A 727 -13.82 -18.43 11.52
N GLY A 728 -13.19 -19.40 10.86
CA GLY A 728 -13.17 -19.53 9.41
C GLY A 728 -12.26 -18.52 8.70
N VAL A 729 -11.34 -17.88 9.41
CA VAL A 729 -10.37 -16.96 8.79
C VAL A 729 -9.18 -17.75 8.26
N GLU A 730 -8.90 -17.57 6.98
CA GLU A 730 -7.81 -18.22 6.26
C GLU A 730 -6.51 -17.38 6.31
N SER A 731 -5.38 -18.06 6.55
CA SER A 731 -4.03 -17.47 6.39
C SER A 731 -3.71 -17.17 4.92
N PHE A 732 -2.54 -16.61 4.63
CA PHE A 732 -1.97 -16.80 3.29
C PHE A 732 -1.61 -18.27 3.08
N THR A 733 -1.48 -18.67 1.82
CA THR A 733 -0.94 -19.98 1.45
C THR A 733 0.57 -20.05 1.73
N SER A 734 1.07 -21.26 1.94
CA SER A 734 2.49 -21.57 1.98
C SER A 734 3.18 -21.24 0.66
N GLU A 735 4.51 -21.23 0.67
CA GLU A 735 5.27 -21.21 -0.57
C GLU A 735 4.86 -22.42 -1.45
N PRO A 736 4.67 -22.24 -2.77
CA PRO A 736 4.32 -23.36 -3.65
C PRO A 736 5.42 -24.41 -3.69
N VAL A 737 5.03 -25.67 -3.46
CA VAL A 737 5.89 -26.84 -3.57
C VAL A 737 5.56 -27.57 -4.87
N ILE A 738 6.54 -27.78 -5.74
CA ILE A 738 6.34 -28.47 -7.03
C ILE A 738 6.85 -29.90 -6.90
N MET A 739 5.92 -30.82 -6.70
CA MET A 739 6.22 -32.25 -6.63
C MET A 739 6.28 -32.81 -8.05
N MET A 740 7.43 -33.35 -8.44
CA MET A 740 7.64 -33.86 -9.80
C MET A 740 8.64 -35.02 -9.83
N PRO A 741 8.50 -35.98 -10.76
CA PRO A 741 9.57 -36.95 -11.01
C PRO A 741 10.78 -36.25 -11.64
N SER A 742 12.00 -36.71 -11.35
CA SER A 742 13.23 -36.10 -11.92
C SER A 742 13.27 -36.11 -13.45
N SER A 743 12.51 -37.00 -14.10
CA SER A 743 12.36 -37.04 -15.56
C SER A 743 11.54 -35.89 -16.14
N ALA A 744 10.75 -35.19 -15.32
CA ALA A 744 9.96 -34.03 -15.74
C ALA A 744 10.81 -32.74 -15.81
N LEU A 745 11.93 -32.71 -15.08
CA LEU A 745 12.82 -31.55 -15.01
C LEU A 745 13.93 -31.67 -16.06
N ARG A 746 14.11 -30.61 -16.84
CA ARG A 746 15.25 -30.43 -17.72
C ARG A 746 15.86 -29.05 -17.53
N VAL A 747 17.19 -29.00 -17.53
CA VAL A 747 17.99 -27.78 -17.43
C VAL A 747 18.80 -27.60 -18.70
N ILE A 748 18.86 -26.36 -19.19
CA ILE A 748 19.67 -25.97 -20.36
C ILE A 748 20.54 -24.77 -19.99
N GLU A 749 21.85 -25.01 -19.89
CA GLU A 749 22.88 -24.01 -19.58
C GLU A 749 22.93 -22.91 -20.67
N VAL A 750 22.72 -21.65 -20.30
CA VAL A 750 22.55 -20.54 -21.26
C VAL A 750 23.87 -20.22 -21.98
N GLU A 751 25.02 -20.45 -21.35
CA GLU A 751 26.35 -20.23 -21.92
C GLU A 751 26.69 -21.19 -23.08
N GLY A 752 25.85 -22.20 -23.33
CA GLY A 752 25.90 -23.01 -24.55
C GLY A 752 25.37 -22.28 -25.80
N PHE A 753 24.65 -21.16 -25.62
CA PHE A 753 23.91 -20.47 -26.69
C PHE A 753 24.27 -18.99 -26.85
N ALA A 754 24.94 -18.39 -25.86
CA ALA A 754 25.40 -17.01 -25.90
C ALA A 754 26.80 -16.87 -25.28
N ALA A 755 27.44 -15.72 -25.51
CA ALA A 755 28.79 -15.47 -25.02
C ALA A 755 28.82 -15.46 -23.48
N ARG A 756 29.64 -16.36 -22.91
CA ARG A 756 29.87 -16.45 -21.46
C ARG A 756 30.45 -15.15 -20.91
N SER A 757 29.94 -14.71 -19.77
CA SER A 757 30.51 -13.59 -19.01
C SER A 757 31.86 -13.97 -18.36
N GLY A 758 32.76 -13.00 -18.27
CA GLY A 758 34.04 -13.14 -17.54
C GLY A 758 33.99 -12.57 -16.12
N LEU A 759 32.80 -12.18 -15.63
CA LEU A 759 32.64 -11.59 -14.31
C LEU A 759 32.86 -12.64 -13.20
N PRO A 760 33.47 -12.25 -12.06
CA PRO A 760 33.96 -13.19 -11.05
C PRO A 760 32.89 -13.61 -10.02
N TYR A 761 31.67 -13.92 -10.47
CA TYR A 761 30.56 -14.32 -9.57
C TYR A 761 30.55 -15.84 -9.35
N SER A 762 30.01 -16.32 -8.22
CA SER A 762 29.96 -17.74 -7.85
C SER A 762 28.53 -18.31 -7.87
N ASP A 763 28.37 -19.59 -7.49
CA ASP A 763 27.09 -20.28 -7.26
C ASP A 763 26.17 -20.46 -8.50
N TYR A 764 26.71 -20.27 -9.70
CA TYR A 764 26.11 -20.63 -10.99
C TYR A 764 26.36 -22.11 -11.34
N SER A 765 25.61 -22.70 -12.29
CA SER A 765 25.78 -24.08 -12.75
C SER A 765 26.65 -24.18 -14.03
N GLY A 766 26.88 -25.41 -14.52
CA GLY A 766 27.63 -25.57 -15.77
C GLY A 766 29.04 -24.98 -15.74
N LYS A 767 29.39 -24.22 -16.79
CA LYS A 767 30.74 -23.66 -17.03
C LYS A 767 30.78 -22.13 -16.93
N GLY A 768 29.66 -21.49 -16.68
CA GLY A 768 29.55 -20.03 -16.57
C GLY A 768 28.10 -19.57 -16.62
N PHE A 769 27.94 -18.26 -16.77
CA PHE A 769 26.66 -17.60 -16.97
C PHE A 769 26.77 -16.57 -18.11
N VAL A 770 25.63 -16.03 -18.53
CA VAL A 770 25.51 -15.05 -19.62
C VAL A 770 25.01 -13.71 -19.10
N GLU A 771 25.77 -12.64 -19.37
CA GLU A 771 25.35 -11.27 -19.07
C GLU A 771 24.35 -10.77 -20.13
N ILE A 772 23.16 -10.36 -19.73
CA ILE A 772 22.22 -9.60 -20.58
C ILE A 772 22.18 -8.15 -20.10
N SER A 773 22.28 -7.19 -21.02
CA SER A 773 22.23 -5.75 -20.69
C SER A 773 21.66 -4.93 -21.86
N ASN A 774 21.72 -3.59 -21.74
CA ASN A 774 21.37 -2.67 -22.83
C ASN A 774 22.29 -2.78 -24.06
N ASP A 775 23.50 -3.29 -23.88
CA ASP A 775 24.57 -3.34 -24.87
C ASP A 775 25.08 -4.76 -25.17
N ARG A 776 24.82 -5.73 -24.29
CA ARG A 776 25.28 -7.13 -24.41
C ARG A 776 24.12 -8.10 -24.45
N ASN A 777 24.25 -9.12 -25.30
CA ASN A 777 23.29 -10.21 -25.46
C ASN A 777 21.82 -9.72 -25.47
N LYS A 778 21.54 -8.68 -26.29
CA LYS A 778 20.19 -8.10 -26.44
C LYS A 778 19.17 -9.10 -26.98
N SER A 779 19.64 -10.19 -27.56
CA SER A 779 18.85 -11.34 -28.00
C SER A 779 19.60 -12.61 -27.64
N VAL A 780 18.94 -13.54 -26.93
CA VAL A 780 19.47 -14.86 -26.60
C VAL A 780 18.48 -15.89 -27.10
N ALA A 781 18.91 -16.77 -28.01
CA ALA A 781 18.06 -17.80 -28.61
C ALA A 781 18.53 -19.20 -28.19
N ILE A 782 17.68 -19.90 -27.45
CA ILE A 782 17.94 -21.25 -26.93
C ILE A 782 17.09 -22.24 -27.72
N ARG A 783 17.76 -23.19 -28.37
CA ARG A 783 17.11 -24.26 -29.13
C ARG A 783 17.07 -25.52 -28.28
N PHE A 784 15.90 -26.13 -28.18
CA PHE A 784 15.71 -27.37 -27.44
C PHE A 784 14.71 -28.27 -28.15
N SER A 785 14.61 -29.51 -27.67
CA SER A 785 13.60 -30.45 -28.15
C SER A 785 12.83 -31.05 -27.00
N VAL A 786 11.53 -31.27 -27.19
CA VAL A 786 10.71 -32.04 -26.26
C VAL A 786 10.31 -33.36 -26.91
N ASP A 787 10.30 -34.43 -26.11
CA ASP A 787 10.11 -35.78 -26.62
C ASP A 787 8.62 -36.18 -26.71
N GLU A 788 7.76 -35.41 -26.06
CA GLU A 788 6.31 -35.61 -25.98
C GLU A 788 5.57 -34.28 -26.15
N SER A 789 4.41 -34.32 -26.80
CA SER A 789 3.51 -33.16 -26.87
C SER A 789 2.79 -33.00 -25.53
N ASP A 790 3.08 -31.94 -24.79
CA ASP A 790 2.52 -31.70 -23.45
C ASP A 790 2.62 -30.22 -23.02
N TYR A 791 2.21 -29.92 -21.79
CA TYR A 791 2.45 -28.63 -21.16
C TYR A 791 3.84 -28.55 -20.53
N TYR A 792 4.56 -27.48 -20.84
CA TYR A 792 5.89 -27.20 -20.32
C TYR A 792 5.95 -25.81 -19.73
N GLN A 793 6.33 -25.74 -18.46
CA GLN A 793 6.65 -24.49 -17.78
C GLN A 793 8.10 -24.12 -18.03
N LEU A 794 8.35 -22.84 -18.34
CA LEU A 794 9.66 -22.28 -18.63
C LEU A 794 9.96 -21.09 -17.72
N ASP A 795 11.10 -21.11 -17.05
CA ASP A 795 11.67 -19.99 -16.30
C ASP A 795 13.21 -19.99 -16.35
N PHE A 796 13.83 -18.90 -15.95
CA PHE A 796 15.28 -18.73 -15.95
C PHE A 796 15.80 -18.58 -14.54
N ARG A 797 16.89 -19.28 -14.22
CA ARG A 797 17.70 -18.96 -13.05
C ARG A 797 18.57 -17.75 -13.38
N TYR A 798 18.51 -16.74 -12.53
CA TYR A 798 19.17 -15.44 -12.76
C TYR A 798 19.73 -14.83 -11.49
N SER A 799 20.62 -13.85 -11.68
CA SER A 799 21.12 -12.94 -10.65
C SER A 799 21.02 -11.48 -11.13
N ASN A 800 20.70 -10.55 -10.22
CA ASN A 800 20.69 -9.12 -10.49
C ASN A 800 21.10 -8.33 -9.24
N GLY A 801 22.39 -8.01 -9.15
CA GLY A 801 22.97 -7.20 -8.09
C GLY A 801 22.89 -5.69 -8.33
N SER A 802 22.12 -5.21 -9.30
CA SER A 802 22.16 -3.80 -9.74
C SER A 802 21.64 -2.80 -8.70
N GLY A 803 20.94 -3.28 -7.67
CA GLY A 803 20.60 -2.48 -6.50
C GLY A 803 19.82 -3.26 -5.44
N PRO A 804 19.25 -2.56 -4.43
CA PRO A 804 18.67 -3.19 -3.26
C PRO A 804 17.42 -4.01 -3.58
N TRP A 805 17.07 -4.90 -2.67
CA TRP A 805 15.95 -5.81 -2.81
C TRP A 805 14.58 -5.12 -2.71
N ASN A 806 14.48 -4.04 -1.94
CA ASN A 806 13.24 -3.40 -1.50
C ASN A 806 12.97 -2.04 -2.14
N THR A 807 13.84 -1.56 -3.04
CA THR A 807 13.73 -0.23 -3.63
C THR A 807 14.56 -0.14 -4.92
N ASP A 808 14.67 1.06 -5.49
CA ASP A 808 15.36 1.35 -6.75
C ASP A 808 14.67 0.72 -7.98
N ASN A 809 15.14 1.05 -9.19
CA ASN A 809 14.34 0.91 -10.42
C ASN A 809 15.04 0.18 -11.58
N LYS A 810 15.93 -0.77 -11.25
CA LYS A 810 16.83 -1.46 -12.20
C LYS A 810 16.43 -2.92 -12.48
N CYS A 811 15.12 -3.22 -12.51
CA CYS A 811 14.64 -4.53 -12.96
C CYS A 811 15.11 -4.78 -14.39
N ALA A 812 15.75 -5.91 -14.69
CA ALA A 812 15.98 -6.27 -16.09
C ALA A 812 14.72 -6.90 -16.68
N ILE A 813 14.44 -6.60 -17.95
CA ILE A 813 13.17 -6.98 -18.60
C ILE A 813 13.48 -7.54 -19.99
N ARG A 814 12.97 -8.73 -20.34
CA ARG A 814 13.11 -9.28 -21.70
C ARG A 814 11.78 -9.83 -22.19
N SER A 815 11.42 -9.46 -23.41
CA SER A 815 10.33 -10.09 -24.16
C SER A 815 10.68 -11.55 -24.45
N LEU A 816 9.75 -12.45 -24.15
CA LEU A 816 9.83 -13.88 -24.39
C LEU A 816 9.12 -14.22 -25.70
N TYR A 817 9.82 -14.92 -26.58
CA TYR A 817 9.28 -15.48 -27.80
C TYR A 817 9.42 -17.00 -27.80
N LEU A 818 8.36 -17.70 -28.16
CA LEU A 818 8.36 -19.13 -28.43
C LEU A 818 8.10 -19.36 -29.91
N ASN A 819 9.05 -19.97 -30.63
CA ASN A 819 8.97 -20.21 -32.08
C ASN A 819 8.58 -18.93 -32.85
N ASP A 820 9.22 -17.81 -32.50
CA ASP A 820 9.01 -16.47 -33.05
C ASP A 820 7.63 -15.83 -32.79
N VAL A 821 6.80 -16.45 -31.95
CA VAL A 821 5.56 -15.86 -31.44
C VAL A 821 5.80 -15.20 -30.09
N TYR A 822 5.38 -13.95 -29.93
CA TYR A 822 5.46 -13.23 -28.66
C TYR A 822 4.59 -13.92 -27.60
N ALA A 823 5.17 -14.21 -26.45
CA ALA A 823 4.49 -14.89 -25.34
C ALA A 823 4.23 -13.98 -24.14
N GLY A 824 5.02 -12.92 -23.96
CA GLY A 824 4.97 -12.04 -22.80
C GLY A 824 6.38 -11.58 -22.39
N VAL A 825 6.56 -11.29 -21.10
CA VAL A 825 7.81 -10.73 -20.56
C VAL A 825 8.32 -11.55 -19.39
N LEU A 826 9.62 -11.83 -19.40
CA LEU A 826 10.34 -12.31 -18.23
C LEU A 826 11.02 -11.14 -17.53
N VAL A 827 10.81 -11.06 -16.21
CA VAL A 827 11.41 -10.05 -15.34
C VAL A 827 12.54 -10.65 -14.53
N PHE A 828 13.57 -9.84 -14.31
CA PHE A 828 14.72 -10.16 -13.49
C PHE A 828 14.95 -9.03 -12.48
N PRO A 829 14.08 -8.89 -11.45
CA PRO A 829 14.19 -7.84 -10.45
C PRO A 829 15.50 -7.89 -9.67
N GLN A 830 15.81 -6.82 -8.96
CA GLN A 830 16.98 -6.75 -8.08
C GLN A 830 16.88 -7.81 -6.97
N ARG A 831 18.02 -8.47 -6.67
CA ARG A 831 18.12 -9.50 -5.63
C ARG A 831 18.94 -9.07 -4.40
N GLY A 832 19.61 -7.91 -4.48
CA GLY A 832 20.42 -7.35 -3.41
C GLY A 832 21.50 -6.43 -3.97
N GLN A 833 21.78 -5.31 -3.28
CA GLN A 833 22.75 -4.32 -3.77
C GLN A 833 24.14 -4.94 -3.86
N ASP A 834 24.71 -5.03 -5.07
CA ASP A 834 26.00 -5.66 -5.36
C ASP A 834 26.11 -7.17 -5.02
N GLU A 835 24.98 -7.85 -4.81
CA GLU A 835 24.94 -9.28 -4.47
C GLU A 835 24.74 -10.14 -5.73
N TRP A 836 25.78 -10.16 -6.57
CA TRP A 836 25.71 -10.82 -7.88
C TRP A 836 25.85 -12.34 -7.84
N SER A 837 26.19 -12.93 -6.69
CA SER A 837 26.19 -14.39 -6.49
C SER A 837 24.89 -14.91 -5.85
N ASP A 838 23.89 -14.04 -5.63
CA ASP A 838 22.54 -14.43 -5.19
C ASP A 838 21.67 -14.78 -6.41
N TRP A 839 21.39 -16.07 -6.59
CA TRP A 839 20.61 -16.60 -7.70
C TRP A 839 19.20 -17.00 -7.30
N GLY A 840 18.22 -16.64 -8.11
CA GLY A 840 16.82 -17.08 -7.98
C GLY A 840 16.16 -17.31 -9.34
N PHE A 841 14.85 -17.52 -9.35
CA PHE A 841 14.09 -17.76 -10.58
C PHE A 841 13.27 -16.55 -10.99
N SER A 842 13.20 -16.30 -12.30
CA SER A 842 12.28 -15.34 -12.89
C SER A 842 10.82 -15.78 -12.70
N ASN A 843 9.86 -14.95 -13.12
CA ASN A 843 8.51 -15.45 -13.40
C ASN A 843 8.56 -16.55 -14.49
N SER A 844 7.46 -17.30 -14.65
CA SER A 844 7.38 -18.42 -15.57
C SER A 844 6.21 -18.32 -16.54
N TYR A 845 6.33 -18.94 -17.70
CA TYR A 845 5.23 -19.17 -18.64
C TYR A 845 5.04 -20.65 -18.92
N THR A 846 3.78 -21.09 -19.03
CA THR A 846 3.42 -22.46 -19.39
C THR A 846 2.91 -22.50 -20.83
N PHE A 847 3.51 -23.38 -21.63
CA PHE A 847 3.18 -23.54 -23.04
C PHE A 847 2.76 -24.96 -23.34
N LYS A 848 1.76 -25.12 -24.22
CA LYS A 848 1.54 -26.39 -24.89
C LYS A 848 2.56 -26.53 -26.02
N LEU A 849 3.48 -27.48 -25.90
CA LEU A 849 4.52 -27.76 -26.90
C LEU A 849 4.23 -29.07 -27.60
N ASP A 850 4.52 -29.13 -28.90
CA ASP A 850 4.45 -30.37 -29.67
C ASP A 850 5.78 -31.12 -29.62
N LYS A 851 5.75 -32.46 -29.66
CA LYS A 851 6.99 -33.25 -29.82
C LYS A 851 7.83 -32.71 -30.98
N GLY A 852 9.08 -32.35 -30.70
CA GLY A 852 9.97 -31.81 -31.73
C GLY A 852 10.87 -30.71 -31.22
N ARG A 853 11.36 -29.88 -32.14
CA ARG A 853 12.29 -28.77 -31.88
C ARG A 853 11.52 -27.48 -31.64
N HIS A 854 11.96 -26.75 -30.63
CA HIS A 854 11.47 -25.41 -30.32
C HIS A 854 12.63 -24.45 -30.12
N THR A 855 12.32 -23.17 -30.27
CA THR A 855 13.24 -22.08 -29.93
C THR A 855 12.56 -21.14 -28.95
N VAL A 856 13.20 -20.93 -27.80
CA VAL A 856 12.88 -19.84 -26.89
C VAL A 856 13.86 -18.71 -27.14
N ARG A 857 13.35 -17.49 -27.27
CA ARG A 857 14.19 -16.31 -27.50
C ARG A 857 13.82 -15.21 -26.50
N LEU A 858 14.82 -14.73 -25.77
CA LEU A 858 14.75 -13.53 -24.94
C LEU A 858 15.22 -12.34 -25.77
N VAL A 859 14.48 -11.24 -25.78
CA VAL A 859 14.80 -10.05 -26.57
C VAL A 859 14.63 -8.80 -25.73
N LEU A 860 15.56 -7.86 -25.84
CA LEU A 860 15.39 -6.49 -25.34
C LEU A 860 14.67 -5.66 -26.41
N GLU A 861 13.35 -5.60 -26.31
CA GLU A 861 12.49 -4.77 -27.15
C GLU A 861 12.40 -3.32 -26.62
N PRO A 862 11.96 -2.34 -27.43
CA PRO A 862 11.85 -0.95 -26.99
C PRO A 862 10.98 -0.76 -25.73
N TRP A 863 9.87 -1.51 -25.63
CA TRP A 863 8.98 -1.48 -24.46
C TRP A 863 9.56 -2.17 -23.22
N ASN A 864 10.71 -2.86 -23.32
CA ASN A 864 11.41 -3.43 -22.16
C ASN A 864 12.31 -2.41 -21.44
N THR A 865 12.29 -1.13 -21.85
CA THR A 865 13.11 -0.10 -21.19
C THR A 865 12.51 0.26 -19.84
N ASN A 866 13.12 -0.21 -18.76
CA ASN A 866 12.75 0.10 -17.37
C ASN A 866 12.88 1.61 -17.03
N MET A 867 12.58 1.96 -15.78
CA MET A 867 12.57 3.37 -15.34
C MET A 867 13.98 3.94 -15.10
N ASN A 868 14.97 3.08 -14.82
CA ASN A 868 16.36 3.50 -14.76
C ASN A 868 16.86 3.99 -16.12
N VAL A 869 16.45 3.31 -17.20
CA VAL A 869 16.88 3.51 -18.60
C VAL A 869 18.31 3.02 -18.85
N ASP A 870 19.25 3.42 -18.00
CA ASP A 870 20.68 3.17 -18.22
C ASP A 870 21.10 1.75 -17.81
N VAL A 871 20.51 1.22 -16.74
CA VAL A 871 20.78 -0.13 -16.23
C VAL A 871 19.57 -1.04 -16.46
N ASN A 872 19.75 -2.09 -17.27
CA ASN A 872 18.77 -3.13 -17.56
C ASN A 872 19.49 -4.49 -17.66
N THR A 873 20.22 -4.82 -16.58
CA THR A 873 21.25 -5.86 -16.54
C THR A 873 20.85 -7.01 -15.63
N ALA A 874 21.05 -8.25 -16.10
CA ALA A 874 20.95 -9.46 -15.28
C ALA A 874 21.95 -10.52 -15.79
N MET A 875 22.26 -11.49 -14.94
CA MET A 875 23.06 -12.66 -15.28
C MET A 875 22.12 -13.86 -15.41
N LEU A 876 22.20 -14.58 -16.52
CA LEU A 876 21.41 -15.78 -16.79
C LEU A 876 22.29 -17.02 -16.62
N ASP A 877 21.85 -17.96 -15.79
CA ASP A 877 22.53 -19.24 -15.54
C ASP A 877 22.00 -20.31 -16.49
N TYR A 878 20.79 -20.80 -16.22
CA TYR A 878 20.12 -21.81 -17.05
C TYR A 878 18.64 -21.52 -17.29
N LEU A 879 18.13 -22.06 -18.39
CA LEU A 879 16.70 -22.23 -18.63
C LEU A 879 16.22 -23.52 -17.96
N ARG A 880 15.21 -23.43 -17.11
CA ARG A 880 14.51 -24.58 -16.53
C ARG A 880 13.26 -24.89 -17.34
N ILE A 881 13.06 -26.17 -17.61
CA ILE A 881 11.91 -26.70 -18.33
C ILE A 881 11.28 -27.79 -17.47
N ILE A 882 10.02 -27.61 -17.09
CA ILE A 882 9.25 -28.56 -16.27
C ILE A 882 8.07 -29.07 -17.09
N LYS A 883 7.97 -30.38 -17.27
CA LYS A 883 6.84 -31.05 -17.92
C LYS A 883 5.72 -31.31 -16.91
N HIS A 884 4.50 -30.84 -17.20
CA HIS A 884 3.31 -31.04 -16.36
C HIS A 884 2.47 -32.24 -16.77
#